data_AF-A0A813XAX6-F1
#
_entry.id   AF-A0A813XAX6-F1
#
_cell.length_a   1.000
_cell.length_b   1.000
_cell.length_c   1.000
_cell.angle_alpha   90.00
_cell.angle_beta   90.00
_cell.angle_gamma   90.00
#
_symmetry.space_group_name_H-M   'P 1'
#
loop_
_entity.id
_entity.type
_entity.pdbx_description
1 polymer ?
#
loop_
_entity_poly.entity_id
_entity_poly.type
_entity_poly.pdbx_seq_one_letter_code
_entity_poly.pdbx_strand_id
1 'polypeptide(L)'
;MIFQWFDYTITATHSIYLLIVLTTFVCFLLGTRRVLKGPICFFFILIVVIELFSYILLRYFIRLLESIFIRPAVLNNAENYDEWYQYAFETDKLHGREIWKGNSESKYYNDNLIRVLTNDLKISRKTNDVEKIIKLLHMCINKSMNGILNEHLYSKTLVGTKYVIEEYIEEIVTSLKYLTEQGQLLKDKNISSTPIDNLSYLSNVTSELLDINYSELENEFSNQIINDNNSSRENISTEFILQALKAMKSHYGVTALCLSGGAGMGHYHWGVVQALLSSGYLPKIISGTSSGAVVAAVVCTRSDEELRSVLKPEALLLRLNCFDVSWIERIKRYFKYRAMFSRDVWLDKLQWFGGADEETGQIGLTFKEAYEKTGRILNITATNARKHSPPLCLNYLSTPHVTIASAVLASAAVPGLIHPVHLIEKIIDKHGQITYRPLHNERLQYRDGSFENDIPLNTLSEVFGCSYFLVSQTNPHIIPFFFHARGQGGLPSGWRLRGGAYRGGFLLATMELLLKEDMKKYLRILAMFDLLPAVLEQDWSFLFLQEFQGQITMVPHARLIDYFRLISDIKDVNEISHYLQEGKLTAWRKFKQTLPPVIIDSNTKWKQNASTVAGGNGWGNELNQLSQPLGIYVDNDDESIYIADAVNHRIVRWEFGAKAGEIVAGENGCGDGIGQLNVPRDVVLDKEKKYLIICEANNYRVIRLSRQSTQDQQILMSNIICRGFAIDNNGDIYISESRRNEITRFQEGDTAGTVVAGENGPGGQLNQFNGPSFIFIDEYYSIYVADSQNNRVMKWIKNATEGFRIAPVQVSNQNPSSMSQPVGVIVDHTGNIYISNWGNHQIMRWSPDAIEGNPVAGEEQSGSQPTQFRDPQDISFDRQGNLYVVDTGNNRIQKFIIDRN
;
A
#
# COMPACT_ATOMS: atom_id res chain seq x y z
N MET A 1 6.10 -52.95 1.95
CA MET A 1 7.21 -52.11 2.48
C MET A 1 6.74 -50.84 3.18
N ILE A 2 6.15 -49.83 2.53
CA ILE A 2 5.73 -48.58 3.22
C ILE A 2 4.66 -48.83 4.29
N PHE A 3 3.64 -49.65 4.01
CA PHE A 3 2.63 -50.03 4.99
C PHE A 3 3.20 -50.85 6.16
N GLN A 4 4.14 -51.77 5.88
CA GLN A 4 4.84 -52.53 6.92
C GLN A 4 5.75 -51.64 7.79
N TRP A 5 6.38 -50.62 7.19
CA TRP A 5 7.16 -49.64 7.93
C TRP A 5 6.26 -48.78 8.82
N PHE A 6 5.09 -48.37 8.32
CA PHE A 6 4.07 -47.65 9.09
C PHE A 6 3.55 -48.48 10.27
N ASP A 7 3.23 -49.75 10.06
CA ASP A 7 2.79 -50.66 11.14
C ASP A 7 3.89 -50.85 12.18
N TYR A 8 5.16 -50.96 11.76
CA TYR A 8 6.30 -51.07 12.67
C TYR A 8 6.50 -49.79 13.48
N THR A 9 6.34 -48.61 12.86
CA THR A 9 6.43 -47.35 13.59
C THR A 9 5.25 -47.13 14.53
N ILE A 10 4.03 -47.56 14.15
CA ILE A 10 2.84 -47.48 15.03
C ILE A 10 2.99 -48.42 16.22
N THR A 11 3.44 -49.66 16.00
CA THR A 11 3.65 -50.63 17.09
C THR A 11 4.83 -50.25 17.99
N ALA A 12 5.93 -49.73 17.43
CA ALA A 12 7.06 -49.22 18.22
C ALA A 12 6.66 -47.98 19.04
N THR A 13 5.94 -47.03 18.45
CA THR A 13 5.43 -45.86 19.19
C THR A 13 4.44 -46.27 20.27
N HIS A 14 3.50 -47.18 19.99
CA HIS A 14 2.56 -47.70 21.00
C HIS A 14 3.28 -48.41 22.15
N SER A 15 4.32 -49.18 21.83
CA SER A 15 5.13 -49.88 22.83
C SER A 15 5.93 -48.91 23.72
N ILE A 16 6.47 -47.83 23.12
CA ILE A 16 7.14 -46.75 23.85
C ILE A 16 6.14 -45.97 24.72
N TYR A 17 4.95 -45.65 24.19
CA TYR A 17 3.88 -45.02 24.97
C TYR A 17 3.44 -45.89 26.15
N LEU A 18 3.27 -47.20 25.92
CA LEU A 18 2.91 -48.15 26.97
C LEU A 18 4.01 -48.23 28.04
N LEU A 19 5.28 -48.26 27.62
CA LEU A 19 6.44 -48.27 28.51
C LEU A 19 6.50 -46.99 29.36
N ILE A 20 6.27 -45.82 28.74
CA ILE A 20 6.21 -44.53 29.43
C ILE A 20 5.05 -44.50 30.42
N VAL A 21 3.85 -44.96 30.03
CA VAL A 21 2.68 -45.02 30.92
C VAL A 21 2.94 -45.96 32.10
N LEU A 22 3.51 -47.14 31.86
CA LEU A 22 3.86 -48.11 32.92
C LEU A 22 4.93 -47.56 33.87
N THR A 23 6.01 -46.96 33.34
CA THR A 23 7.05 -46.35 34.18
C THR A 23 6.51 -45.15 34.96
N THR A 24 5.64 -44.35 34.35
CA THR A 24 4.96 -43.24 35.02
C THR A 24 4.03 -43.71 36.14
N PHE A 25 3.28 -44.79 35.91
CA PHE A 25 2.40 -45.41 36.90
C PHE A 25 3.19 -46.03 38.07
N VAL A 26 4.30 -46.71 37.80
CA VAL A 26 5.18 -47.31 38.83
C VAL A 26 5.84 -46.23 39.69
N CYS A 27 6.38 -45.16 39.11
CA CYS A 27 6.97 -44.08 39.90
C CYS A 27 5.92 -43.20 40.61
N PHE A 28 4.69 -43.14 40.11
CA PHE A 28 3.56 -42.55 40.83
C PHE A 28 3.27 -43.31 42.12
N LEU A 29 3.26 -44.66 42.07
CA LEU A 29 3.14 -45.52 43.24
C LEU A 29 4.32 -45.35 44.23
N LEU A 30 5.51 -45.02 43.74
CA LEU A 30 6.73 -44.85 44.55
C LEU A 30 6.95 -43.41 45.06
N GLY A 31 6.06 -42.46 44.79
CA GLY A 31 6.17 -41.08 45.28
C GLY A 31 7.32 -40.24 44.68
N THR A 32 8.01 -40.74 43.66
CA THR A 32 9.24 -40.16 43.08
C THR A 32 8.97 -39.29 41.83
N ARG A 33 7.89 -38.52 41.82
CA ARG A 33 7.44 -37.72 40.66
C ARG A 33 8.50 -36.79 40.07
N ARG A 34 9.48 -36.33 40.86
CA ARG A 34 10.59 -35.47 40.37
C ARG A 34 11.62 -36.22 39.52
N VAL A 35 11.78 -37.54 39.70
CA VAL A 35 12.80 -38.34 39.00
C VAL A 35 12.39 -38.60 37.55
N LEU A 36 11.10 -38.69 37.26
CA LEU A 36 10.56 -38.90 35.91
C LEU A 36 10.51 -37.65 35.04
N LYS A 37 10.45 -36.45 35.63
CA LYS A 37 10.36 -35.19 34.86
C LYS A 37 11.55 -35.06 33.89
N GLY A 38 12.76 -35.37 34.36
CA GLY A 38 13.98 -35.27 33.54
C GLY A 38 13.98 -36.18 32.31
N PRO A 39 13.85 -37.51 32.47
CA PRO A 39 13.82 -38.45 31.34
C PRO A 39 12.68 -38.19 30.34
N ILE A 40 11.47 -37.86 30.82
CA ILE A 40 10.33 -37.56 29.94
C ILE A 40 10.57 -36.25 29.18
N CYS A 41 11.08 -35.22 29.85
CA CYS A 41 11.45 -33.95 29.20
C CYS A 41 12.53 -34.17 28.14
N PHE A 42 13.60 -34.92 28.48
CA PHE A 42 14.68 -35.24 27.55
C PHE A 42 14.17 -35.98 26.32
N PHE A 43 13.28 -36.96 26.50
CA PHE A 43 12.69 -37.72 25.40
C PHE A 43 11.91 -36.82 24.43
N PHE A 44 11.02 -35.96 24.93
CA PHE A 44 10.26 -35.05 24.07
C PHE A 44 11.14 -33.99 23.41
N ILE A 45 12.13 -33.43 24.13
CA ILE A 45 13.10 -32.50 23.54
C ILE A 45 13.90 -33.19 22.43
N LEU A 46 14.34 -34.43 22.64
CA LEU A 46 15.08 -35.20 21.63
C LEU A 46 14.25 -35.40 20.36
N ILE A 47 12.95 -35.75 20.50
CA ILE A 47 12.04 -35.85 19.36
C ILE A 47 11.92 -34.50 18.64
N VAL A 48 11.65 -33.42 19.37
CA VAL A 48 11.53 -32.07 18.79
C VAL A 48 12.81 -31.67 18.05
N VAL A 49 14.00 -31.98 18.59
CA VAL A 49 15.29 -31.69 17.94
C VAL A 49 15.46 -32.50 16.65
N ILE A 50 15.12 -33.79 16.65
CA ILE A 50 15.20 -34.66 15.46
C ILE A 50 14.20 -34.18 14.39
N GLU A 51 12.97 -33.87 14.78
CA GLU A 51 11.94 -33.34 13.87
C GLU A 51 12.34 -31.97 13.33
N LEU A 52 12.91 -31.08 14.16
CA LEU A 52 13.41 -29.78 13.73
C LEU A 52 14.55 -29.93 12.72
N PHE A 53 15.49 -30.85 12.95
CA PHE A 53 16.56 -31.13 12.01
C PHE A 53 16.01 -31.67 10.67
N SER A 54 15.08 -32.62 10.74
CA SER A 54 14.40 -33.18 9.56
C SER A 54 13.61 -32.11 8.80
N TYR A 55 12.95 -31.21 9.54
CA TYR A 55 12.21 -30.06 9.00
C TYR A 55 13.15 -29.09 8.28
N ILE A 56 14.30 -28.74 8.88
CA ILE A 56 15.29 -27.85 8.27
C ILE A 56 15.85 -28.46 6.97
N LEU A 57 16.17 -29.76 6.98
CA LEU A 57 16.63 -30.47 5.78
C LEU A 57 15.56 -30.48 4.67
N LEU A 58 14.32 -30.80 5.03
CA LEU A 58 13.19 -30.76 4.09
C LEU A 58 13.00 -29.36 3.50
N ARG A 59 13.09 -28.32 4.34
CA ARG A 59 12.96 -26.94 3.89
C ARG A 59 14.11 -26.51 2.99
N TYR A 60 15.33 -26.95 3.26
CA TYR A 60 16.47 -26.72 2.36
C TYR A 60 16.25 -27.39 1.00
N PHE A 61 15.78 -28.64 1.01
CA PHE A 61 15.45 -29.37 -0.21
C PHE A 61 14.35 -28.68 -1.03
N ILE A 62 13.25 -28.25 -0.38
CA ILE A 62 12.19 -27.48 -1.03
C ILE A 62 12.73 -26.16 -1.59
N ARG A 63 13.53 -25.40 -0.82
CA ARG A 63 14.14 -24.14 -1.29
C ARG A 63 15.04 -24.37 -2.51
N LEU A 64 15.81 -25.45 -2.53
CA LEU A 64 16.65 -25.82 -3.66
C LEU A 64 15.78 -26.08 -4.91
N LEU A 65 14.72 -26.88 -4.79
CA LEU A 65 13.78 -27.11 -5.88
C LEU A 65 13.13 -25.80 -6.35
N GLU A 66 12.66 -24.95 -5.44
CA GLU A 66 12.04 -23.67 -5.78
C GLU A 66 13.00 -22.72 -6.48
N SER A 67 14.29 -22.71 -6.10
CA SER A 67 15.30 -21.89 -6.77
C SER A 67 15.51 -22.27 -8.24
N ILE A 68 15.30 -23.55 -8.57
CA ILE A 68 15.42 -24.07 -9.93
C ILE A 68 14.16 -23.75 -10.76
N PHE A 69 12.96 -23.72 -10.13
CA PHE A 69 11.68 -23.66 -10.86
C PHE A 69 10.90 -22.33 -10.77
N ILE A 70 11.13 -21.46 -9.77
CA ILE A 70 10.12 -20.44 -9.37
C ILE A 70 10.61 -18.98 -9.39
N ARG A 71 11.87 -18.66 -9.72
CA ARG A 71 12.36 -17.28 -9.54
C ARG A 71 12.75 -16.57 -10.84
N PRO A 72 11.93 -15.63 -11.35
CA PRO A 72 12.48 -14.55 -12.15
C PRO A 72 13.30 -13.65 -11.22
N ALA A 73 14.60 -13.54 -11.46
CA ALA A 73 15.52 -12.69 -10.70
C ALA A 73 15.09 -11.20 -10.69
N VAL A 74 14.29 -10.80 -11.68
CA VAL A 74 13.83 -9.42 -11.93
C VAL A 74 13.00 -8.86 -10.76
N LEU A 75 12.15 -9.66 -10.12
CA LEU A 75 11.27 -9.18 -9.03
C LEU A 75 12.03 -8.72 -7.78
N ASN A 76 13.24 -9.20 -7.55
CA ASN A 76 14.01 -8.87 -6.34
C ASN A 76 14.86 -7.61 -6.50
N ASN A 77 15.06 -7.16 -7.74
CA ASN A 77 15.92 -6.03 -8.06
C ASN A 77 15.16 -4.69 -8.12
N ALA A 78 13.83 -4.70 -8.04
CA ALA A 78 13.03 -3.49 -8.12
C ALA A 78 13.37 -2.50 -6.99
N GLU A 79 13.60 -1.24 -7.33
CA GLU A 79 14.03 -0.21 -6.37
C GLU A 79 12.85 0.44 -5.64
N ASN A 80 11.69 0.49 -6.32
CA ASN A 80 10.44 1.03 -5.83
C ASN A 80 9.27 0.04 -6.00
N TYR A 81 8.17 0.27 -5.27
CA TYR A 81 6.96 -0.59 -5.30
C TYR A 81 6.37 -0.74 -6.71
N ASP A 82 6.68 0.24 -7.53
CA ASP A 82 5.95 0.68 -8.67
C ASP A 82 6.48 -0.03 -9.93
N GLU A 83 7.79 -0.15 -10.02
CA GLU A 83 8.53 -1.10 -10.83
C GLU A 83 8.25 -2.55 -10.39
N TRP A 84 8.27 -2.82 -9.07
CA TRP A 84 7.95 -4.14 -8.53
C TRP A 84 6.56 -4.63 -8.96
N TYR A 85 5.56 -3.73 -8.92
CA TYR A 85 4.19 -4.00 -9.34
C TYR A 85 4.10 -4.37 -10.81
N GLN A 86 4.78 -3.63 -11.69
CA GLN A 86 4.78 -3.92 -13.13
C GLN A 86 5.36 -5.30 -13.42
N TYR A 87 6.53 -5.61 -12.85
CA TYR A 87 7.12 -6.94 -13.01
C TYR A 87 6.24 -8.05 -12.44
N ALA A 88 5.59 -7.81 -11.31
CA ALA A 88 4.70 -8.78 -10.68
C ALA A 88 3.42 -9.00 -11.51
N PHE A 89 2.88 -7.93 -12.09
CA PHE A 89 1.72 -7.97 -12.98
C PHE A 89 2.03 -8.69 -14.29
N GLU A 90 3.14 -8.36 -14.96
CA GLU A 90 3.60 -9.06 -16.16
C GLU A 90 3.83 -10.54 -15.89
N THR A 91 4.43 -10.87 -14.73
CA THR A 91 4.62 -12.25 -14.31
C THR A 91 3.27 -12.95 -14.11
N ASP A 92 2.28 -12.31 -13.47
CA ASP A 92 0.94 -12.89 -13.31
C ASP A 92 0.23 -13.11 -14.66
N LYS A 93 0.40 -12.17 -15.61
CA LYS A 93 -0.13 -12.28 -16.98
C LYS A 93 0.51 -13.45 -17.75
N LEU A 94 1.83 -13.58 -17.72
CA LEU A 94 2.57 -14.67 -18.37
C LEU A 94 2.17 -16.05 -17.82
N HIS A 95 1.88 -16.14 -16.51
CA HIS A 95 1.46 -17.37 -15.87
C HIS A 95 -0.07 -17.61 -15.97
N GLY A 96 -0.82 -16.77 -16.70
CA GLY A 96 -2.26 -16.91 -16.90
C GLY A 96 -3.10 -16.69 -15.63
N ARG A 97 -2.56 -16.03 -14.60
CA ARG A 97 -3.25 -15.81 -13.32
C ARG A 97 -4.31 -14.71 -13.42
N GLU A 98 -4.21 -13.81 -14.40
CA GLU A 98 -5.25 -12.82 -14.70
C GLU A 98 -6.58 -13.48 -15.09
N ILE A 99 -6.56 -14.63 -15.77
CA ILE A 99 -7.76 -15.41 -16.09
C ILE A 99 -8.46 -15.86 -14.80
N TRP A 100 -7.67 -16.26 -13.79
CA TRP A 100 -8.22 -16.62 -12.49
C TRP A 100 -8.82 -15.42 -11.77
N LYS A 101 -8.25 -14.20 -11.90
CA LYS A 101 -8.82 -12.98 -11.31
C LYS A 101 -10.18 -12.60 -11.92
N GLY A 102 -10.32 -12.81 -13.24
CA GLY A 102 -11.57 -12.56 -13.97
C GLY A 102 -12.72 -13.50 -13.61
N ASN A 103 -12.43 -14.73 -13.18
CA ASN A 103 -13.45 -15.65 -12.67
C ASN A 103 -13.87 -15.25 -11.25
N SER A 104 -15.13 -14.86 -11.04
CA SER A 104 -15.64 -14.45 -9.72
C SER A 104 -15.95 -15.60 -8.77
N GLU A 105 -16.02 -16.84 -9.23
CA GLU A 105 -16.40 -17.94 -8.35
C GLU A 105 -15.25 -18.32 -7.40
N SER A 106 -15.61 -18.46 -6.12
CA SER A 106 -14.69 -18.94 -5.09
C SER A 106 -15.46 -19.48 -3.89
N LYS A 107 -14.88 -20.50 -3.23
CA LYS A 107 -15.41 -21.02 -1.96
C LYS A 107 -15.05 -20.17 -0.75
N TYR A 108 -14.18 -19.16 -0.92
CA TYR A 108 -13.66 -18.36 0.18
C TYR A 108 -14.42 -17.07 0.39
N TYR A 109 -15.31 -16.68 -0.53
CA TYR A 109 -16.20 -15.54 -0.37
C TYR A 109 -17.52 -15.76 -1.13
N ASN A 110 -18.55 -14.97 -0.78
CA ASN A 110 -19.83 -15.00 -1.49
C ASN A 110 -19.83 -13.93 -2.59
N ASP A 111 -19.66 -14.36 -3.84
CA ASP A 111 -19.56 -13.46 -4.99
C ASP A 111 -20.89 -12.79 -5.34
N ASN A 112 -22.01 -13.52 -5.24
CA ASN A 112 -23.34 -12.97 -5.45
C ASN A 112 -23.65 -11.82 -4.49
N LEU A 113 -23.41 -12.02 -3.19
CA LEU A 113 -23.65 -10.99 -2.19
C LEU A 113 -22.79 -9.74 -2.42
N ILE A 114 -21.50 -9.93 -2.75
CA ILE A 114 -20.60 -8.81 -3.05
C ILE A 114 -21.09 -8.03 -4.27
N ARG A 115 -21.49 -8.71 -5.35
CA ARG A 115 -22.00 -8.04 -6.56
C ARG A 115 -23.28 -7.27 -6.29
N VAL A 116 -24.21 -7.85 -5.52
CA VAL A 116 -25.47 -7.18 -5.14
C VAL A 116 -25.18 -5.93 -4.33
N LEU A 117 -24.37 -6.03 -3.27
CA LEU A 117 -24.00 -4.89 -2.43
C LEU A 117 -23.26 -3.80 -3.22
N THR A 118 -22.35 -4.19 -4.12
CA THR A 118 -21.61 -3.26 -5.00
C THR A 118 -22.58 -2.52 -5.92
N ASN A 119 -23.51 -3.23 -6.55
CA ASN A 119 -24.50 -2.63 -7.44
C ASN A 119 -25.48 -1.74 -6.68
N ASP A 120 -25.94 -2.15 -5.50
CA ASP A 120 -26.86 -1.37 -4.67
C ASP A 120 -26.19 -0.08 -4.17
N LEU A 121 -24.90 -0.12 -3.78
CA LEU A 121 -24.12 1.08 -3.46
C LEU A 121 -24.03 2.01 -4.68
N LYS A 122 -23.67 1.46 -5.85
CA LYS A 122 -23.61 2.23 -7.12
C LYS A 122 -24.94 2.90 -7.46
N ILE A 123 -26.04 2.16 -7.37
CA ILE A 123 -27.38 2.67 -7.67
C ILE A 123 -27.75 3.75 -6.66
N SER A 124 -27.56 3.50 -5.36
CA SER A 124 -27.91 4.45 -4.29
C SER A 124 -27.11 5.75 -4.41
N ARG A 125 -25.84 5.67 -4.83
CA ARG A 125 -24.99 6.83 -5.11
C ARG A 125 -25.49 7.63 -6.32
N LYS A 126 -25.88 6.95 -7.41
CA LYS A 126 -26.47 7.58 -8.60
C LYS A 126 -27.81 8.25 -8.32
N THR A 127 -28.62 7.68 -7.42
CA THR A 127 -29.91 8.26 -7.02
C THR A 127 -29.79 9.30 -5.89
N ASN A 128 -28.58 9.56 -5.38
CA ASN A 128 -28.31 10.45 -4.24
C ASN A 128 -29.12 10.07 -2.97
N ASP A 129 -29.23 8.77 -2.70
CA ASP A 129 -29.93 8.24 -1.53
C ASP A 129 -28.95 8.04 -0.36
N VAL A 130 -28.66 9.13 0.36
CA VAL A 130 -27.67 9.17 1.43
C VAL A 130 -28.00 8.20 2.57
N GLU A 131 -29.27 8.05 2.93
CA GLU A 131 -29.68 7.15 4.02
C GLU A 131 -29.44 5.69 3.65
N LYS A 132 -29.80 5.30 2.42
CA LYS A 132 -29.54 3.95 1.92
C LYS A 132 -28.04 3.67 1.79
N ILE A 133 -27.24 4.64 1.36
CA ILE A 133 -25.77 4.51 1.33
C ILE A 133 -25.22 4.27 2.75
N ILE A 134 -25.67 5.04 3.75
CA ILE A 134 -25.24 4.84 5.15
C ILE A 134 -25.60 3.43 5.65
N LYS A 135 -26.82 2.97 5.38
CA LYS A 135 -27.28 1.61 5.76
C LYS A 135 -26.42 0.53 5.09
N LEU A 136 -26.24 0.62 3.77
CA LEU A 136 -25.44 -0.33 3.00
C LEU A 136 -23.97 -0.34 3.43
N LEU A 137 -23.37 0.84 3.66
CA LEU A 137 -22.00 0.94 4.15
C LEU A 137 -21.85 0.36 5.55
N HIS A 138 -22.82 0.54 6.43
CA HIS A 138 -22.79 -0.09 7.75
C HIS A 138 -22.75 -1.63 7.65
N MET A 139 -23.48 -2.21 6.68
CA MET A 139 -23.41 -3.65 6.38
C MET A 139 -22.07 -4.06 5.76
N CYS A 140 -21.50 -3.20 4.90
CA CYS A 140 -20.24 -3.44 4.18
C CYS A 140 -18.98 -3.11 4.99
N ILE A 141 -19.09 -2.63 6.22
CA ILE A 141 -17.93 -2.25 7.04
C ILE A 141 -17.93 -3.14 8.27
N ASN A 142 -17.64 -4.44 8.09
CA ASN A 142 -17.57 -5.41 9.20
C ASN A 142 -16.20 -6.11 9.24
N LYS A 143 -15.77 -6.62 10.40
CA LYS A 143 -14.39 -7.12 10.60
C LYS A 143 -14.05 -8.39 9.79
N SER A 144 -15.05 -9.17 9.39
CA SER A 144 -14.88 -10.47 8.70
C SER A 144 -15.51 -10.52 7.31
N MET A 145 -15.70 -9.36 6.65
CA MET A 145 -16.28 -9.16 5.31
C MET A 145 -16.34 -10.41 4.42
N ASN A 146 -17.38 -11.24 4.57
CA ASN A 146 -17.71 -12.37 3.70
C ASN A 146 -16.51 -13.19 3.19
N GLY A 147 -15.42 -13.31 3.95
CA GLY A 147 -14.18 -13.98 3.54
C GLY A 147 -13.29 -13.30 2.48
N ILE A 148 -13.51 -12.02 2.13
CA ILE A 148 -12.68 -11.30 1.13
C ILE A 148 -11.21 -11.11 1.55
N LEU A 149 -10.94 -11.12 2.86
CA LEU A 149 -9.59 -11.03 3.44
C LEU A 149 -8.91 -12.40 3.58
N ASN A 150 -9.52 -13.47 3.06
CA ASN A 150 -8.95 -14.81 3.16
C ASN A 150 -7.60 -14.89 2.42
N GLU A 151 -6.55 -15.29 3.13
CA GLU A 151 -5.18 -15.36 2.59
C GLU A 151 -5.08 -16.23 1.34
N HIS A 152 -5.91 -17.27 1.20
CA HIS A 152 -5.89 -18.15 0.03
C HIS A 152 -6.28 -17.48 -1.28
N LEU A 153 -7.02 -16.37 -1.23
CA LEU A 153 -7.35 -15.59 -2.41
C LEU A 153 -6.10 -14.86 -2.93
N TYR A 154 -5.40 -14.18 -2.02
CA TYR A 154 -4.19 -13.43 -2.34
C TYR A 154 -2.98 -14.32 -2.61
N SER A 155 -3.02 -15.61 -2.23
CA SER A 155 -1.94 -16.56 -2.48
C SER A 155 -1.93 -17.14 -3.90
N LYS A 156 -2.84 -16.70 -4.78
CA LYS A 156 -2.92 -17.16 -6.18
C LYS A 156 -2.19 -16.27 -7.16
N THR A 157 -1.97 -15.03 -6.78
CA THR A 157 -1.43 -13.95 -7.59
C THR A 157 -0.27 -13.30 -6.84
N LEU A 158 0.64 -12.67 -7.58
CA LEU A 158 1.67 -11.80 -7.00
C LEU A 158 1.04 -10.45 -6.62
N VAL A 159 0.10 -9.98 -7.43
CA VAL A 159 -0.56 -8.69 -7.26
C VAL A 159 -2.07 -8.89 -7.13
N GLY A 160 -2.69 -8.25 -6.13
CA GLY A 160 -4.14 -8.19 -6.04
C GLY A 160 -4.83 -9.52 -5.76
N THR A 161 -6.12 -9.58 -6.05
CA THR A 161 -6.98 -10.75 -5.91
C THR A 161 -7.99 -10.80 -7.05
N LYS A 162 -9.22 -11.27 -6.80
CA LYS A 162 -10.34 -11.26 -7.75
C LYS A 162 -10.79 -9.84 -8.05
N TYR A 163 -11.06 -9.51 -9.32
CA TYR A 163 -11.54 -8.18 -9.71
C TYR A 163 -12.86 -7.79 -9.03
N VAL A 164 -13.75 -8.75 -8.76
CA VAL A 164 -15.01 -8.48 -8.03
C VAL A 164 -14.76 -7.98 -6.61
N ILE A 165 -13.71 -8.48 -5.95
CA ILE A 165 -13.35 -8.01 -4.61
C ILE A 165 -12.72 -6.62 -4.71
N GLU A 166 -11.87 -6.39 -5.72
CA GLU A 166 -11.22 -5.09 -5.95
C GLU A 166 -12.24 -4.01 -6.27
N GLU A 167 -13.16 -4.27 -7.20
CA GLU A 167 -14.27 -3.37 -7.56
C GLU A 167 -15.17 -3.04 -6.36
N TYR A 168 -15.47 -4.03 -5.52
CA TYR A 168 -16.27 -3.84 -4.33
C TYR A 168 -15.59 -2.94 -3.30
N ILE A 169 -14.30 -3.16 -3.07
CA ILE A 169 -13.47 -2.34 -2.18
C ILE A 169 -13.44 -0.90 -2.70
N GLU A 170 -13.23 -0.72 -4.00
CA GLU A 170 -13.20 0.59 -4.64
C GLU A 170 -14.54 1.31 -4.51
N GLU A 171 -15.66 0.60 -4.66
CA GLU A 171 -16.99 1.19 -4.49
C GLU A 171 -17.27 1.59 -3.03
N ILE A 172 -16.85 0.80 -2.04
CA ILE A 172 -16.96 1.17 -0.61
C ILE A 172 -16.18 2.47 -0.35
N VAL A 173 -14.93 2.54 -0.84
CA VAL A 173 -14.08 3.72 -0.67
C VAL A 173 -14.71 4.94 -1.34
N THR A 174 -15.20 4.78 -2.58
CA THR A 174 -15.87 5.83 -3.34
C THR A 174 -17.15 6.31 -2.65
N SER A 175 -17.94 5.39 -2.09
CA SER A 175 -19.16 5.70 -1.34
C SER A 175 -18.88 6.43 -0.02
N LEU A 176 -17.80 6.06 0.70
CA LEU A 176 -17.35 6.78 1.90
C LEU A 176 -16.88 8.20 1.59
N LYS A 177 -16.14 8.38 0.50
CA LYS A 177 -15.72 9.70 0.00
C LYS A 177 -16.92 10.56 -0.37
N TYR A 178 -17.87 9.97 -1.09
CA TYR A 178 -19.13 10.64 -1.44
C TYR A 178 -19.90 11.12 -0.20
N LEU A 179 -20.06 10.29 0.84
CA LEU A 179 -20.70 10.73 2.08
C LEU A 179 -19.95 11.88 2.77
N THR A 180 -18.62 11.85 2.71
CA THR A 180 -17.78 12.92 3.28
C THR A 180 -17.98 14.24 2.53
N GLU A 181 -18.05 14.19 1.21
CA GLU A 181 -18.34 15.35 0.35
C GLU A 181 -19.73 15.92 0.62
N GLN A 182 -20.76 15.07 0.69
CA GLN A 182 -22.12 15.52 1.02
C GLN A 182 -22.18 16.20 2.40
N GLY A 183 -21.45 15.66 3.39
CA GLY A 183 -21.32 16.28 4.71
C GLY A 183 -20.68 17.67 4.66
N GLN A 184 -19.63 17.86 3.85
CA GLN A 184 -18.97 19.16 3.66
C GLN A 184 -19.89 20.17 2.95
N LEU A 185 -20.55 19.76 1.86
CA LEU A 185 -21.49 20.60 1.12
C LEU A 185 -22.66 21.10 1.99
N LEU A 186 -23.17 20.26 2.89
CA LEU A 186 -24.20 20.64 3.85
C LEU A 186 -23.68 21.59 4.94
N LYS A 187 -22.42 21.44 5.36
CA LYS A 187 -21.76 22.36 6.30
C LYS A 187 -21.61 23.75 5.68
N ASP A 188 -21.19 23.82 4.42
CA ASP A 188 -21.00 25.08 3.70
C ASP A 188 -22.34 25.80 3.43
N LYS A 189 -23.44 25.05 3.21
CA LYS A 189 -24.80 25.59 3.10
C LYS A 189 -25.38 26.09 4.44
N ASN A 190 -25.02 25.48 5.57
CA ASN A 190 -25.52 25.85 6.90
C ASN A 190 -24.73 27.00 7.57
N ILE A 191 -23.66 27.51 6.97
CA ILE A 191 -22.99 28.74 7.44
C ILE A 191 -23.85 30.00 7.19
N SER A 192 -24.96 29.88 6.44
CA SER A 192 -25.95 30.96 6.23
C SER A 192 -27.23 30.90 7.07
N SER A 193 -27.38 29.97 8.03
CA SER A 193 -28.55 30.00 8.94
C SER A 193 -28.25 29.50 10.35
N THR A 194 -28.72 30.27 11.32
CA THR A 194 -28.60 30.13 12.79
C THR A 194 -28.94 28.74 13.36
N PRO A 195 -28.40 28.39 14.54
CA PRO A 195 -28.56 27.05 15.13
C PRO A 195 -30.00 26.84 15.63
N ILE A 196 -30.54 25.65 15.41
CA ILE A 196 -31.75 25.17 16.08
C ILE A 196 -31.41 23.87 16.79
N ASP A 197 -31.61 23.90 18.10
CA ASP A 197 -31.62 22.76 19.02
C ASP A 197 -32.65 21.71 18.59
N ASN A 198 -32.30 20.42 18.61
CA ASN A 198 -33.23 19.33 18.94
C ASN A 198 -32.48 18.05 19.35
N LEU A 199 -32.14 18.00 20.64
CA LEU A 199 -31.69 16.80 21.36
C LEU A 199 -32.91 16.08 21.95
N SER A 200 -33.64 15.31 21.14
CA SER A 200 -34.63 14.34 21.66
C SER A 200 -35.10 13.34 20.59
N TYR A 201 -34.21 12.50 20.08
CA TYR A 201 -34.62 11.28 19.36
C TYR A 201 -33.71 10.06 19.57
N LEU A 202 -32.61 10.21 20.32
CA LEU A 202 -31.57 9.20 20.46
C LEU A 202 -31.68 8.32 21.73
N SER A 203 -32.79 8.35 22.47
CA SER A 203 -32.98 7.44 23.62
C SER A 203 -33.58 6.08 23.26
N ASN A 204 -34.15 5.90 22.06
CA ASN A 204 -34.96 4.72 21.76
C ASN A 204 -34.31 3.70 20.81
N VAL A 205 -33.22 4.03 20.13
CA VAL A 205 -32.59 3.12 19.14
C VAL A 205 -31.59 2.15 19.80
N THR A 206 -31.17 2.40 21.04
CA THR A 206 -30.17 1.57 21.72
C THR A 206 -30.75 0.33 22.43
N SER A 207 -32.07 0.19 22.54
CA SER A 207 -32.70 -0.91 23.30
C SER A 207 -33.28 -2.06 22.47
N GLU A 208 -33.42 -1.94 21.15
CA GLU A 208 -34.06 -2.98 20.30
C GLU A 208 -33.09 -3.88 19.52
N LEU A 209 -31.77 -3.66 19.61
CA LEU A 209 -30.78 -4.40 18.81
C LEU A 209 -30.13 -5.61 19.51
N LEU A 210 -30.71 -6.09 20.63
CA LEU A 210 -30.15 -7.23 21.37
C LEU A 210 -30.81 -8.59 21.10
N ASP A 211 -31.89 -8.68 20.33
CA ASP A 211 -32.48 -9.97 19.94
C ASP A 211 -33.13 -9.87 18.56
N ILE A 212 -32.40 -10.23 17.49
CA ILE A 212 -33.05 -10.44 16.18
C ILE A 212 -32.56 -11.74 15.54
N ASN A 213 -33.54 -12.60 15.27
CA ASN A 213 -33.45 -13.87 14.58
C ASN A 213 -33.51 -13.63 13.05
N TYR A 214 -32.53 -14.14 12.31
CA TYR A 214 -32.26 -13.81 10.91
C TYR A 214 -33.36 -14.22 9.90
N SER A 215 -34.40 -14.95 10.32
CA SER A 215 -35.47 -15.43 9.43
C SER A 215 -36.69 -14.52 9.33
N GLU A 216 -36.87 -13.54 10.23
CA GLU A 216 -38.03 -12.63 10.18
C GLU A 216 -37.81 -11.40 9.30
N LEU A 217 -36.54 -11.01 9.09
CA LEU A 217 -36.14 -9.87 8.25
C LEU A 217 -36.49 -10.05 6.76
N GLU A 218 -36.55 -11.27 6.22
CA GLU A 218 -36.94 -11.47 4.80
C GLU A 218 -38.44 -11.15 4.54
N ASN A 219 -39.30 -11.31 5.55
CA ASN A 219 -40.74 -11.09 5.41
C ASN A 219 -41.18 -9.64 5.71
N GLU A 220 -40.45 -8.91 6.56
CA GLU A 220 -40.71 -7.48 6.77
C GLU A 220 -40.19 -6.61 5.61
N PHE A 221 -39.07 -7.00 4.98
CA PHE A 221 -38.51 -6.27 3.84
C PHE A 221 -39.40 -6.28 2.58
N SER A 222 -40.28 -7.27 2.44
CA SER A 222 -41.21 -7.33 1.30
C SER A 222 -42.47 -6.47 1.51
N ASN A 223 -42.87 -6.21 2.77
CA ASN A 223 -44.13 -5.51 3.08
C ASN A 223 -43.97 -4.01 3.35
N GLN A 224 -42.76 -3.51 3.63
CA GLN A 224 -42.51 -2.06 3.77
C GLN A 224 -42.34 -1.31 2.44
N ILE A 225 -42.21 -2.01 1.30
CA ILE A 225 -42.01 -1.39 -0.02
C ILE A 225 -43.31 -0.76 -0.59
N ILE A 226 -44.48 -1.02 0.01
CA ILE A 226 -45.76 -0.60 -0.58
C ILE A 226 -46.35 0.68 0.04
N ASN A 227 -45.93 1.12 1.23
CA ASN A 227 -46.67 2.19 1.95
C ASN A 227 -45.96 3.53 2.19
N ASP A 228 -44.68 3.72 1.88
CA ASP A 228 -44.00 5.02 2.06
C ASP A 228 -43.72 5.76 0.75
N ASN A 229 -44.69 5.75 -0.16
CA ASN A 229 -44.82 6.80 -1.16
C ASN A 229 -45.66 7.94 -0.55
N ASN A 230 -44.97 8.96 -0.04
CA ASN A 230 -45.47 10.28 0.43
C ASN A 230 -45.35 10.53 1.93
N SER A 231 -44.14 10.86 2.40
CA SER A 231 -43.95 12.00 3.31
C SER A 231 -42.48 12.44 3.32
N SER A 232 -42.28 13.75 3.13
CA SER A 232 -41.10 14.53 3.55
C SER A 232 -39.71 13.90 3.39
N ARG A 233 -39.04 14.20 2.27
CA ARG A 233 -37.56 14.23 2.19
C ARG A 233 -37.02 15.32 3.13
N GLU A 234 -37.00 15.03 4.42
CA GLU A 234 -36.41 15.88 5.44
C GLU A 234 -34.89 15.95 5.23
N ASN A 235 -34.36 17.17 5.35
CA ASN A 235 -32.94 17.47 5.23
C ASN A 235 -32.13 16.61 6.20
N ILE A 236 -31.41 15.61 5.67
CA ILE A 236 -30.43 14.87 6.45
C ILE A 236 -29.40 15.88 6.98
N SER A 237 -29.29 16.00 8.30
CA SER A 237 -28.39 16.97 8.92
C SER A 237 -26.93 16.55 8.74
N THR A 238 -26.02 17.52 8.62
CA THR A 238 -24.57 17.28 8.62
C THR A 238 -24.13 16.46 9.84
N GLU A 239 -24.80 16.66 10.98
CA GLU A 239 -24.53 15.93 12.22
C GLU A 239 -24.84 14.44 12.10
N PHE A 240 -25.91 14.06 11.41
CA PHE A 240 -26.26 12.66 11.18
C PHE A 240 -25.18 11.94 10.35
N ILE A 241 -24.72 12.55 9.25
CA ILE A 241 -23.65 11.99 8.41
C ILE A 241 -22.35 11.87 9.22
N LEU A 242 -22.00 12.90 10.00
CA LEU A 242 -20.80 12.87 10.83
C LEU A 242 -20.88 11.78 11.92
N GLN A 243 -22.04 11.60 12.55
CA GLN A 243 -22.26 10.56 13.54
C GLN A 243 -22.19 9.16 12.92
N ALA A 244 -22.78 8.97 11.73
CA ALA A 244 -22.70 7.73 10.97
C ALA A 244 -21.24 7.40 10.59
N LEU A 245 -20.47 8.37 10.09
CA LEU A 245 -19.05 8.17 9.77
C LEU A 245 -18.21 7.85 11.02
N LYS A 246 -18.49 8.49 12.17
CA LYS A 246 -17.84 8.16 13.44
C LYS A 246 -18.18 6.73 13.89
N ALA A 247 -19.44 6.32 13.77
CA ALA A 247 -19.87 4.97 14.11
C ALA A 247 -19.22 3.92 13.19
N MET A 248 -19.21 4.16 11.87
CA MET A 248 -18.53 3.31 10.90
C MET A 248 -17.03 3.18 11.18
N LYS A 249 -16.35 4.30 11.49
CA LYS A 249 -14.93 4.29 11.89
C LYS A 249 -14.69 3.48 13.16
N SER A 250 -15.56 3.63 14.17
CA SER A 250 -15.46 2.88 15.42
C SER A 250 -15.68 1.38 15.21
N HIS A 251 -16.58 1.01 14.30
CA HIS A 251 -16.91 -0.40 14.01
C HIS A 251 -15.83 -1.09 13.16
N TYR A 252 -15.32 -0.40 12.14
CA TYR A 252 -14.22 -0.87 11.31
C TYR A 252 -12.92 -1.03 12.11
N GLY A 253 -12.68 -0.08 13.02
CA GLY A 253 -11.49 -0.02 13.86
C GLY A 253 -10.28 0.59 13.14
N VAL A 254 -9.13 0.49 13.81
CA VAL A 254 -7.87 1.11 13.37
C VAL A 254 -6.83 0.04 13.03
N THR A 255 -5.92 0.37 12.12
CA THR A 255 -4.77 -0.47 11.79
C THR A 255 -3.58 -0.17 12.71
N ALA A 256 -2.93 -1.20 13.21
CA ALA A 256 -1.68 -1.11 13.97
C ALA A 256 -0.55 -1.86 13.27
N LEU A 257 0.66 -1.30 13.31
CA LEU A 257 1.90 -1.96 12.88
C LEU A 257 2.58 -2.58 14.11
N CYS A 258 2.78 -3.90 14.09
CA CYS A 258 3.44 -4.64 15.16
C CYS A 258 4.78 -5.19 14.66
N LEU A 259 5.87 -4.73 15.26
CA LEU A 259 7.24 -5.16 14.97
C LEU A 259 7.69 -6.13 16.07
N SER A 260 7.87 -7.40 15.71
CA SER A 260 8.26 -8.44 16.67
C SER A 260 9.71 -8.30 17.14
N GLY A 261 10.09 -9.11 18.13
CA GLY A 261 11.50 -9.40 18.38
C GLY A 261 12.20 -10.09 17.21
N GLY A 262 13.52 -10.24 17.31
CA GLY A 262 14.38 -10.79 16.24
C GLY A 262 15.88 -10.67 16.45
N ALA A 263 16.34 -9.95 17.49
CA ALA A 263 17.75 -9.60 17.68
C ALA A 263 18.33 -8.96 16.39
N GLY A 264 19.46 -9.45 15.87
CA GLY A 264 20.03 -8.97 14.60
C GLY A 264 19.11 -9.15 13.38
N MET A 265 18.13 -10.05 13.42
CA MET A 265 17.14 -10.15 12.33
C MET A 265 16.08 -9.04 12.37
N GLY A 266 16.02 -8.25 13.45
CA GLY A 266 15.17 -7.06 13.52
C GLY A 266 15.48 -6.01 12.44
N HIS A 267 16.65 -6.07 11.80
CA HIS A 267 17.01 -5.16 10.71
C HIS A 267 16.10 -5.26 9.48
N TYR A 268 15.40 -6.38 9.28
CA TYR A 268 14.39 -6.49 8.21
C TYR A 268 13.20 -5.51 8.42
N HIS A 269 12.93 -5.09 9.65
CA HIS A 269 11.86 -4.13 9.93
C HIS A 269 12.13 -2.76 9.29
N TRP A 270 13.40 -2.36 9.14
CA TRP A 270 13.74 -1.08 8.50
C TRP A 270 13.18 -1.00 7.09
N GLY A 271 13.28 -2.08 6.32
CA GLY A 271 12.75 -2.16 4.96
C GLY A 271 11.23 -2.13 4.91
N VAL A 272 10.57 -2.81 5.85
CA VAL A 272 9.10 -2.79 5.97
C VAL A 272 8.59 -1.39 6.28
N VAL A 273 9.21 -0.71 7.24
CA VAL A 273 8.89 0.69 7.59
C VAL A 273 9.14 1.61 6.41
N GLN A 274 10.27 1.44 5.72
CA GLN A 274 10.61 2.25 4.55
C GLN A 274 9.56 2.11 3.44
N ALA A 275 9.13 0.88 3.15
CA ALA A 275 8.08 0.62 2.16
C ALA A 275 6.74 1.25 2.56
N LEU A 276 6.32 1.08 3.81
CA LEU A 276 5.07 1.68 4.30
C LEU A 276 5.13 3.22 4.30
N LEU A 277 6.27 3.80 4.65
CA LEU A 277 6.48 5.25 4.65
C LEU A 277 6.52 5.84 3.23
N SER A 278 7.23 5.18 2.29
CA SER A 278 7.30 5.65 0.89
C SER A 278 5.94 5.64 0.21
N SER A 279 5.08 4.69 0.58
CA SER A 279 3.76 4.51 -0.01
C SER A 279 2.63 5.22 0.76
N GLY A 280 2.95 5.93 1.84
CA GLY A 280 1.95 6.68 2.63
C GLY A 280 1.02 5.82 3.48
N TYR A 281 1.35 4.54 3.71
CA TYR A 281 0.52 3.59 4.46
C TYR A 281 1.01 3.31 5.89
N LEU A 282 2.02 4.05 6.38
CA LEU A 282 2.56 3.83 7.71
C LEU A 282 1.49 4.12 8.80
N PRO A 283 1.05 3.12 9.58
CA PRO A 283 0.01 3.32 10.57
C PRO A 283 0.46 4.25 11.72
N LYS A 284 -0.49 4.99 12.31
CA LYS A 284 -0.21 5.85 13.46
C LYS A 284 0.04 5.07 14.75
N ILE A 285 -0.53 3.87 14.88
CA ILE A 285 -0.35 3.00 16.05
C ILE A 285 0.75 2.00 15.72
N ILE A 286 1.84 2.07 16.48
CA ILE A 286 3.02 1.24 16.26
C ILE A 286 3.36 0.54 17.57
N SER A 287 3.52 -0.77 17.50
CA SER A 287 3.94 -1.62 18.62
C SER A 287 5.27 -2.26 18.28
N GLY A 288 6.18 -2.33 19.25
CA GLY A 288 7.46 -2.98 19.09
C GLY A 288 7.86 -3.79 20.32
N THR A 289 8.51 -4.92 20.08
CA THR A 289 9.08 -5.78 21.13
C THR A 289 10.54 -6.08 20.83
N SER A 290 11.41 -6.02 21.84
CA SER A 290 12.84 -6.29 21.70
C SER A 290 13.48 -5.47 20.56
N SER A 291 14.08 -6.10 19.53
CA SER A 291 14.59 -5.40 18.35
C SER A 291 13.52 -4.59 17.59
N GLY A 292 12.27 -5.04 17.58
CA GLY A 292 11.14 -4.29 17.02
C GLY A 292 10.82 -3.03 17.80
N ALA A 293 11.07 -3.00 19.12
CA ALA A 293 10.91 -1.80 19.95
C ALA A 293 11.94 -0.72 19.59
N VAL A 294 13.16 -1.11 19.23
CA VAL A 294 14.20 -0.18 18.74
C VAL A 294 13.73 0.54 17.48
N VAL A 295 13.17 -0.22 16.52
CA VAL A 295 12.67 0.33 15.26
C VAL A 295 11.42 1.18 15.51
N ALA A 296 10.46 0.69 16.29
CA ALA A 296 9.25 1.42 16.64
C ALA A 296 9.56 2.76 17.33
N ALA A 297 10.53 2.79 18.25
CA ALA A 297 10.98 4.00 18.91
C ALA A 297 11.50 5.06 17.92
N VAL A 298 12.33 4.67 16.96
CA VAL A 298 12.82 5.60 15.92
C VAL A 298 11.66 6.15 15.10
N VAL A 299 10.72 5.28 14.71
CA VAL A 299 9.55 5.68 13.91
C VAL A 299 8.62 6.64 14.67
N CYS A 300 8.45 6.48 15.97
CA CYS A 300 7.55 7.33 16.76
C CYS A 300 8.21 8.59 17.34
N THR A 301 9.53 8.74 17.26
CA THR A 301 10.25 9.92 17.81
C THR A 301 10.61 10.95 16.75
N ARG A 302 10.38 10.64 15.47
CA ARG A 302 10.81 11.42 14.31
C ARG A 302 9.67 11.71 13.34
N SER A 303 9.78 12.85 12.65
CA SER A 303 8.86 13.22 11.57
C SER A 303 9.08 12.35 10.31
N ASP A 304 8.15 12.38 9.37
CA ASP A 304 8.27 11.66 8.10
C ASP A 304 9.51 12.06 7.29
N GLU A 305 9.90 13.34 7.35
CA GLU A 305 11.09 13.87 6.68
C GLU A 305 12.39 13.40 7.36
N GLU A 306 12.44 13.49 8.70
CA GLU A 306 13.55 12.96 9.50
C GLU A 306 13.72 11.45 9.30
N LEU A 307 12.62 10.69 9.14
CA LEU A 307 12.69 9.26 8.91
C LEU A 307 13.23 8.90 7.53
N ARG A 308 12.90 9.67 6.49
CA ARG A 308 13.44 9.42 5.14
C ARG A 308 14.96 9.61 5.10
N SER A 309 15.52 10.52 5.90
CA SER A 309 16.97 10.68 6.00
C SER A 309 17.62 9.57 6.85
N VAL A 310 16.99 9.19 7.95
CA VAL A 310 17.48 8.13 8.86
C VAL A 310 17.45 6.75 8.23
N LEU A 311 16.46 6.43 7.40
CA LEU A 311 16.30 5.10 6.76
C LEU A 311 17.28 4.86 5.61
N LYS A 312 18.23 5.77 5.35
CA LYS A 312 19.31 5.54 4.40
C LYS A 312 20.33 4.53 4.95
N PRO A 313 20.85 3.60 4.13
CA PRO A 313 21.79 2.57 4.59
C PRO A 313 23.00 3.12 5.36
N GLU A 314 23.58 4.23 4.88
CA GLU A 314 24.76 4.86 5.47
C GLU A 314 24.46 5.47 6.84
N ALA A 315 23.29 6.10 6.98
CA ALA A 315 22.85 6.73 8.22
C ALA A 315 22.56 5.69 9.32
N LEU A 316 21.92 4.57 8.95
CA LEU A 316 21.67 3.46 9.88
C LEU A 316 22.98 2.83 10.35
N LEU A 317 23.94 2.59 9.45
CA LEU A 317 25.20 1.92 9.79
C LEU A 317 25.96 2.62 10.93
N LEU A 318 25.93 3.95 10.97
CA LEU A 318 26.61 4.75 12.00
C LEU A 318 26.05 4.53 13.42
N ARG A 319 24.80 4.07 13.54
CA ARG A 319 24.09 3.94 14.82
C ARG A 319 23.85 2.49 15.26
N LEU A 320 24.01 1.51 14.36
CA LEU A 320 23.80 0.08 14.63
C LEU A 320 25.07 -0.60 15.20
N ASN A 321 25.50 -0.18 16.39
CA ASN A 321 26.75 -0.64 17.03
C ASN A 321 26.56 -1.22 18.46
N CYS A 322 25.37 -1.72 18.79
CA CYS A 322 25.04 -2.19 20.14
C CYS A 322 25.83 -3.45 20.59
N PHE A 323 26.44 -4.20 19.65
CA PHE A 323 27.16 -5.44 19.91
C PHE A 323 28.70 -5.34 19.74
N ASP A 324 29.27 -4.14 19.89
CA ASP A 324 30.68 -3.82 19.61
C ASP A 324 31.72 -4.51 20.52
N VAL A 325 31.28 -5.27 21.52
CA VAL A 325 32.13 -6.02 22.44
C VAL A 325 32.65 -7.31 21.80
N SER A 326 33.95 -7.59 21.92
CA SER A 326 34.55 -8.83 21.41
C SER A 326 33.99 -10.10 22.08
N TRP A 327 33.92 -11.21 21.35
CA TRP A 327 33.40 -12.49 21.87
C TRP A 327 34.11 -12.99 23.14
N ILE A 328 35.42 -12.80 23.23
CA ILE A 328 36.22 -13.19 24.40
C ILE A 328 35.74 -12.41 25.64
N GLU A 329 35.52 -11.11 25.48
CA GLU A 329 35.05 -10.25 26.56
C GLU A 329 33.60 -10.58 26.96
N ARG A 330 32.73 -10.87 25.98
CA ARG A 330 31.35 -11.34 26.26
C ARG A 330 31.34 -12.60 27.12
N ILE A 331 32.20 -13.57 26.81
CA ILE A 331 32.32 -14.82 27.58
C ILE A 331 32.84 -14.55 28.99
N LYS A 332 33.90 -13.73 29.13
CA LYS A 332 34.42 -13.33 30.44
C LYS A 332 33.35 -12.64 31.29
N ARG A 333 32.60 -11.72 30.70
CA ARG A 333 31.49 -11.02 31.36
C ARG A 333 30.36 -11.98 31.73
N TYR A 334 30.00 -12.92 30.86
CA TYR A 334 28.99 -13.93 31.17
C TYR A 334 29.37 -14.78 32.38
N PHE A 335 30.60 -15.26 32.46
CA PHE A 335 31.04 -16.04 33.62
C PHE A 335 31.15 -15.21 34.90
N LYS A 336 31.52 -13.93 34.80
CA LYS A 336 31.68 -13.03 35.97
C LYS A 336 30.35 -12.45 36.46
N TYR A 337 29.47 -12.07 35.55
CA TYR A 337 28.29 -11.24 35.83
C TYR A 337 26.98 -11.90 35.41
N ARG A 338 26.98 -13.07 34.74
CA ARG A 338 25.80 -13.71 34.14
C ARG A 338 25.09 -12.86 33.07
N ALA A 339 25.79 -11.89 32.50
CA ALA A 339 25.32 -11.06 31.39
C ALA A 339 26.47 -10.80 30.40
N MET A 340 26.20 -10.89 29.10
CA MET A 340 27.19 -10.64 28.04
C MET A 340 27.47 -9.14 27.85
N PHE A 341 26.47 -8.29 28.05
CA PHE A 341 26.55 -6.86 27.79
C PHE A 341 26.29 -6.01 29.04
N SER A 342 26.70 -4.74 29.01
CA SER A 342 26.45 -3.79 30.09
C SER A 342 25.15 -3.03 29.84
N ARG A 343 24.25 -2.99 30.83
CA ARG A 343 23.00 -2.22 30.73
C ARG A 343 23.25 -0.72 30.58
N ASP A 344 24.28 -0.18 31.23
CA ASP A 344 24.55 1.27 31.23
C ASP A 344 25.07 1.73 29.87
N VAL A 345 25.96 0.94 29.25
CA VAL A 345 26.48 1.21 27.90
C VAL A 345 25.37 1.09 26.85
N TRP A 346 24.48 0.10 27.00
CA TRP A 346 23.33 -0.05 26.12
C TRP A 346 22.33 1.10 26.29
N LEU A 347 22.07 1.53 27.52
CA LEU A 347 21.17 2.65 27.78
C LEU A 347 21.66 3.94 27.11
N ASP A 348 22.97 4.18 27.15
CA ASP A 348 23.62 5.32 26.49
C ASP A 348 23.43 5.29 24.97
N LYS A 349 23.74 4.15 24.34
CA LYS A 349 23.51 3.95 22.89
C LYS A 349 22.04 4.08 22.50
N LEU A 350 21.12 3.64 23.35
CA LEU A 350 19.68 3.68 23.10
C LEU A 350 19.07 5.09 23.24
N GLN A 351 19.80 6.08 23.79
CA GLN A 351 19.29 7.45 23.88
C GLN A 351 18.92 8.01 22.51
N TRP A 352 19.77 7.80 21.50
CA TRP A 352 19.51 8.28 20.13
C TRP A 352 18.26 7.65 19.51
N PHE A 353 18.05 6.34 19.76
CA PHE A 353 16.83 5.64 19.30
C PHE A 353 15.58 6.17 20.02
N GLY A 354 15.73 6.57 21.29
CA GLY A 354 14.71 7.25 22.08
C GLY A 354 14.50 8.73 21.74
N GLY A 355 15.08 9.23 20.66
CA GLY A 355 14.88 10.61 20.18
C GLY A 355 15.82 11.64 20.78
N ALA A 356 16.91 11.22 21.46
CA ALA A 356 17.98 12.13 21.82
C ALA A 356 18.80 12.50 20.58
N ASP A 357 19.24 13.74 20.52
CA ASP A 357 20.09 14.24 19.44
C ASP A 357 21.12 15.23 20.01
N GLU A 358 22.39 14.86 19.86
CA GLU A 358 23.54 15.60 20.38
C GLU A 358 23.74 16.92 19.62
N GLU A 359 23.42 16.96 18.32
CA GLU A 359 23.62 18.14 17.48
C GLU A 359 22.61 19.25 17.82
N THR A 360 21.38 18.86 18.11
CA THR A 360 20.29 19.79 18.50
C THR A 360 20.20 20.02 20.00
N GLY A 361 20.98 19.29 20.80
CA GLY A 361 20.87 19.30 22.27
C GLY A 361 19.58 18.68 22.79
N GLN A 362 18.87 17.91 21.96
CA GLN A 362 17.61 17.27 22.34
C GLN A 362 17.89 16.10 23.30
N ILE A 363 17.34 16.22 24.50
CA ILE A 363 17.40 15.18 25.53
C ILE A 363 16.36 14.10 25.20
N GLY A 364 16.70 12.82 25.39
CA GLY A 364 15.84 11.68 25.07
C GLY A 364 14.37 11.86 25.49
N LEU A 365 13.47 11.41 24.61
CA LEU A 365 12.03 11.67 24.72
C LEU A 365 11.32 10.66 25.62
N THR A 366 10.23 11.12 26.22
CA THR A 366 9.22 10.29 26.89
C THR A 366 8.11 9.90 25.91
N PHE A 367 7.29 8.90 26.28
CA PHE A 367 6.15 8.49 25.46
C PHE A 367 5.19 9.64 25.15
N LYS A 368 4.93 10.53 26.12
CA LYS A 368 4.07 11.70 25.93
C LYS A 368 4.70 12.72 24.98
N GLU A 369 5.96 13.08 25.19
CA GLU A 369 6.68 14.03 24.31
C GLU A 369 6.75 13.51 22.86
N ALA A 370 6.99 12.21 22.66
CA ALA A 370 7.04 11.62 21.32
C ALA A 370 5.66 11.63 20.61
N TYR A 371 4.59 11.35 21.36
CA TYR A 371 3.22 11.44 20.83
C TYR A 371 2.85 12.88 20.46
N GLU A 372 3.20 13.87 21.31
CA GLU A 372 2.95 15.29 21.03
C GLU A 372 3.78 15.78 19.83
N LYS A 373 5.02 15.29 19.65
CA LYS A 373 5.89 15.64 18.52
C LYS A 373 5.39 15.08 17.19
N THR A 374 4.97 13.81 17.15
CA THR A 374 4.73 13.08 15.89
C THR A 374 3.26 12.73 15.61
N GLY A 375 2.41 12.77 16.63
CA GLY A 375 1.04 12.24 16.55
C GLY A 375 0.94 10.72 16.43
N ARG A 376 2.06 9.99 16.56
CA ARG A 376 2.12 8.52 16.49
C ARG A 376 2.12 7.91 17.88
N ILE A 377 1.36 6.83 18.03
CA ILE A 377 1.19 6.12 19.30
C ILE A 377 2.22 4.98 19.35
N LEU A 378 3.24 5.16 20.19
CA LEU A 378 4.26 4.14 20.46
C LEU A 378 3.79 3.20 21.58
N ASN A 379 3.86 1.90 21.31
CA ASN A 379 3.62 0.83 22.27
C ASN A 379 4.85 -0.06 22.37
N ILE A 380 5.34 -0.30 23.58
CA ILE A 380 6.47 -1.20 23.84
C ILE A 380 6.06 -2.23 24.87
N THR A 381 6.28 -3.51 24.58
CA THR A 381 6.02 -4.58 25.55
C THR A 381 7.20 -4.78 26.48
N ALA A 382 6.93 -5.00 27.77
CA ALA A 382 7.93 -5.37 28.75
C ALA A 382 7.32 -6.30 29.81
N THR A 383 8.04 -7.34 30.18
CA THR A 383 7.61 -8.30 31.20
C THR A 383 8.34 -8.05 32.50
N ASN A 384 7.65 -8.15 33.63
CA ASN A 384 8.28 -8.00 34.94
C ASN A 384 9.18 -9.23 35.24
N ALA A 385 10.34 -9.00 35.84
CA ALA A 385 11.28 -10.06 36.18
C ALA A 385 10.70 -11.09 37.19
N ARG A 386 9.72 -10.68 38.01
CA ARG A 386 9.06 -11.57 38.98
C ARG A 386 8.13 -12.56 38.29
N LYS A 387 8.15 -13.81 38.78
CA LYS A 387 7.29 -14.89 38.29
C LYS A 387 5.80 -14.53 38.46
N HIS A 388 4.98 -14.81 37.44
CA HIS A 388 3.51 -14.62 37.40
C HIS A 388 2.99 -13.17 37.34
N SER A 389 3.83 -12.19 37.03
CA SER A 389 3.36 -10.82 36.78
C SER A 389 2.93 -10.68 35.31
N PRO A 390 1.79 -10.04 35.01
CA PRO A 390 1.36 -9.88 33.61
C PRO A 390 2.32 -8.97 32.82
N PRO A 391 2.44 -9.18 31.50
CA PRO A 391 3.21 -8.31 30.63
C PRO A 391 2.57 -6.92 30.58
N LEU A 392 3.41 -5.88 30.53
CA LEU A 392 2.99 -4.49 30.40
C LEU A 392 3.10 -4.03 28.95
N CYS A 393 2.12 -3.25 28.51
CA CYS A 393 2.18 -2.47 27.29
C CYS A 393 2.41 -1.00 27.66
N LEU A 394 3.64 -0.54 27.48
CA LEU A 394 4.10 0.80 27.80
C LEU A 394 3.74 1.75 26.65
N ASN A 395 3.00 2.82 26.95
CA ASN A 395 2.58 3.82 25.96
C ASN A 395 2.35 5.18 26.63
N TYR A 396 1.88 6.17 25.85
CA TYR A 396 1.65 7.54 26.35
C TYR A 396 0.48 7.65 27.34
N LEU A 397 -0.44 6.67 27.38
CA LEU A 397 -1.55 6.63 28.34
C LEU A 397 -1.14 5.93 29.63
N SER A 398 -0.47 4.78 29.53
CA SER A 398 -0.08 3.96 30.69
C SER A 398 1.17 4.49 31.39
N THR A 399 2.14 5.01 30.64
CA THR A 399 3.45 5.45 31.15
C THR A 399 3.95 6.72 30.44
N PRO A 400 3.23 7.86 30.54
CA PRO A 400 3.52 9.08 29.78
C PRO A 400 4.93 9.63 29.99
N HIS A 401 5.46 9.56 31.22
CA HIS A 401 6.71 10.19 31.63
C HIS A 401 7.93 9.25 31.59
N VAL A 402 7.74 7.99 31.18
CA VAL A 402 8.85 7.04 31.02
C VAL A 402 9.65 7.38 29.78
N THR A 403 10.97 7.39 29.91
CA THR A 403 11.91 7.58 28.79
C THR A 403 11.87 6.39 27.84
N ILE A 404 11.77 6.66 26.55
CA ILE A 404 11.67 5.62 25.52
C ILE A 404 12.93 4.74 25.52
N ALA A 405 14.12 5.31 25.73
CA ALA A 405 15.37 4.54 25.81
C ALA A 405 15.34 3.47 26.91
N SER A 406 14.82 3.80 28.11
CA SER A 406 14.70 2.82 29.21
C SER A 406 13.66 1.74 28.91
N ALA A 407 12.56 2.10 28.23
CA ALA A 407 11.52 1.15 27.83
C ALA A 407 12.02 0.18 26.74
N VAL A 408 12.77 0.68 25.76
CA VAL A 408 13.43 -0.15 24.73
C VAL A 408 14.45 -1.08 25.36
N LEU A 409 15.28 -0.58 26.30
CA LEU A 409 16.23 -1.44 27.02
C LEU A 409 15.54 -2.53 27.83
N ALA A 410 14.43 -2.20 28.51
CA ALA A 410 13.61 -3.19 29.22
C ALA A 410 13.07 -4.25 28.26
N SER A 411 12.52 -3.83 27.12
CA SER A 411 12.00 -4.72 26.08
C SER A 411 13.08 -5.56 25.40
N ALA A 412 14.35 -5.12 25.38
CA ALA A 412 15.47 -5.87 24.79
C ALA A 412 16.32 -6.63 25.83
N ALA A 413 15.96 -6.58 27.12
CA ALA A 413 16.72 -7.21 28.20
C ALA A 413 16.45 -8.72 28.28
N VAL A 414 17.13 -9.47 27.40
CA VAL A 414 17.07 -10.94 27.36
C VAL A 414 17.96 -11.56 28.44
N PRO A 415 17.45 -12.47 29.28
CA PRO A 415 18.22 -13.17 30.30
C PRO A 415 19.49 -13.82 29.75
N GLY A 416 20.63 -13.55 30.37
CA GLY A 416 21.95 -14.01 29.93
C GLY A 416 22.66 -13.05 28.96
N LEU A 417 21.93 -12.22 28.22
CA LEU A 417 22.52 -11.13 27.42
C LEU A 417 22.63 -9.86 28.26
N ILE A 418 21.51 -9.41 28.83
CA ILE A 418 21.39 -8.18 29.62
C ILE A 418 20.54 -8.49 30.85
N HIS A 419 20.91 -7.96 32.01
CA HIS A 419 20.13 -8.10 33.24
C HIS A 419 18.82 -7.31 33.17
N PRO A 420 17.77 -7.75 33.88
CA PRO A 420 16.56 -6.96 34.06
C PRO A 420 16.86 -5.52 34.51
N VAL A 421 16.15 -4.55 33.95
CA VAL A 421 16.39 -3.12 34.14
C VAL A 421 15.19 -2.42 34.74
N HIS A 422 15.41 -1.21 35.27
CA HIS A 422 14.35 -0.35 35.77
C HIS A 422 13.85 0.57 34.65
N LEU A 423 12.54 0.79 34.59
CA LEU A 423 11.96 1.86 33.77
C LEU A 423 12.28 3.21 34.41
N ILE A 424 12.75 4.15 33.61
CA ILE A 424 13.22 5.46 34.09
C ILE A 424 12.19 6.52 33.69
N GLU A 425 11.64 7.20 34.69
CA GLU A 425 10.76 8.35 34.56
C GLU A 425 11.58 9.64 34.50
N LYS A 426 11.26 10.50 33.53
CA LYS A 426 11.81 11.84 33.37
C LYS A 426 10.83 12.84 33.98
N ILE A 427 11.31 13.60 34.97
CA ILE A 427 10.52 14.59 35.68
C ILE A 427 11.11 15.95 35.39
N ILE A 428 10.23 16.89 35.07
CA ILE A 428 10.59 18.28 34.83
C ILE A 428 10.03 19.08 36.00
N ASP A 429 10.91 19.62 36.82
CA ASP A 429 10.52 20.47 37.94
C ASP A 429 9.95 21.80 37.45
N LYS A 430 9.24 22.52 38.32
CA LYS A 430 8.64 23.84 38.00
C LYS A 430 9.65 24.90 37.54
N HIS A 431 10.93 24.67 37.80
CA HIS A 431 12.05 25.53 37.39
C HIS A 431 12.74 25.06 36.09
N GLY A 432 12.20 24.03 35.41
CA GLY A 432 12.76 23.47 34.18
C GLY A 432 13.93 22.51 34.39
N GLN A 433 14.26 22.13 35.62
CA GLN A 433 15.31 21.15 35.91
C GLN A 433 14.80 19.73 35.65
N ILE A 434 15.59 18.95 34.92
CA ILE A 434 15.25 17.56 34.56
C ILE A 434 15.89 16.62 35.58
N THR A 435 15.08 15.77 36.19
CA THR A 435 15.53 14.69 37.08
C THR A 435 15.04 13.34 36.58
N TYR A 436 15.82 12.29 36.83
CA TYR A 436 15.49 10.92 36.44
C TYR A 436 15.30 10.05 37.68
N ARG A 437 14.21 9.29 37.72
CA ARG A 437 13.97 8.32 38.80
C ARG A 437 13.41 7.00 38.26
N PRO A 438 13.57 5.88 38.96
CA PRO A 438 12.83 4.65 38.65
C PRO A 438 11.32 4.87 38.78
N LEU A 439 10.53 4.34 37.82
CA LEU A 439 9.06 4.47 37.80
C LEU A 439 8.37 3.89 39.06
N HIS A 440 8.92 2.81 39.60
CA HIS A 440 8.45 2.15 40.82
C HIS A 440 9.62 1.93 41.80
N ASN A 441 9.33 1.41 43.00
CA ASN A 441 10.34 0.99 43.97
C ASN A 441 11.53 0.26 43.29
N GLU A 442 12.75 0.50 43.78
CA GLU A 442 14.01 -0.09 43.27
C GLU A 442 14.05 -1.63 43.19
N ARG A 443 13.00 -2.31 43.65
CA ARG A 443 12.87 -3.78 43.60
C ARG A 443 12.14 -4.29 42.35
N LEU A 444 11.53 -3.43 41.54
CA LEU A 444 10.81 -3.84 40.32
C LEU A 444 11.69 -3.66 39.10
N GLN A 445 12.02 -4.77 38.46
CA GLN A 445 12.83 -4.83 37.25
C GLN A 445 12.05 -5.50 36.13
N TYR A 446 12.36 -5.11 34.90
CA TYR A 446 11.69 -5.53 33.69
C TYR A 446 12.68 -6.17 32.72
N ARG A 447 12.16 -7.08 31.89
CA ARG A 447 12.89 -7.87 30.90
C ARG A 447 12.09 -7.94 29.61
N ASP A 448 12.68 -8.59 28.61
CA ASP A 448 12.12 -8.72 27.27
C ASP A 448 10.67 -9.24 27.28
N GLY A 449 9.78 -8.52 26.58
CA GLY A 449 8.35 -8.80 26.49
C GLY A 449 8.02 -10.06 25.68
N SER A 450 8.94 -10.52 24.82
CA SER A 450 8.74 -11.67 23.93
C SER A 450 8.57 -13.00 24.69
N PHE A 451 8.91 -13.06 25.96
CA PHE A 451 8.79 -14.29 26.76
C PHE A 451 7.34 -14.61 27.16
N GLU A 452 6.48 -13.60 27.25
CA GLU A 452 5.08 -13.77 27.63
C GLU A 452 4.10 -13.27 26.58
N ASN A 453 4.38 -12.11 25.97
CA ASN A 453 3.48 -11.50 24.99
C ASN A 453 4.26 -10.63 24.00
N ASP A 454 4.82 -11.25 22.96
CA ASP A 454 5.60 -10.56 21.92
C ASP A 454 4.76 -9.55 21.12
N ILE A 455 3.47 -9.84 20.89
CA ILE A 455 2.58 -8.95 20.13
C ILE A 455 1.29 -8.71 20.93
N PRO A 456 1.08 -7.50 21.50
CA PRO A 456 -0.01 -7.26 22.44
C PRO A 456 -1.35 -6.97 21.73
N LEU A 457 -1.83 -7.90 20.89
CA LEU A 457 -3.01 -7.73 20.04
C LEU A 457 -4.27 -7.36 20.84
N ASN A 458 -4.54 -8.06 21.94
CA ASN A 458 -5.70 -7.80 22.80
C ASN A 458 -5.63 -6.41 23.43
N THR A 459 -4.47 -6.04 23.99
CA THR A 459 -4.28 -4.72 24.62
C THR A 459 -4.43 -3.60 23.60
N LEU A 460 -3.90 -3.75 22.39
CA LEU A 460 -4.06 -2.74 21.33
C LEU A 460 -5.51 -2.63 20.85
N SER A 461 -6.24 -3.75 20.82
CA SER A 461 -7.66 -3.78 20.48
C SER A 461 -8.50 -3.06 21.54
N GLU A 462 -8.25 -3.34 22.82
CA GLU A 462 -8.98 -2.79 23.96
C GLU A 462 -8.69 -1.29 24.17
N VAL A 463 -7.42 -0.90 24.13
CA VAL A 463 -7.02 0.48 24.46
C VAL A 463 -7.24 1.43 23.29
N PHE A 464 -6.98 0.99 22.05
CA PHE A 464 -6.97 1.87 20.88
C PHE A 464 -8.00 1.49 19.80
N GLY A 465 -8.86 0.49 20.04
CA GLY A 465 -9.83 0.04 19.04
C GLY A 465 -9.19 -0.56 17.79
N CYS A 466 -7.96 -1.10 17.92
CA CYS A 466 -7.27 -1.73 16.80
C CYS A 466 -8.04 -2.97 16.36
N SER A 467 -8.29 -3.10 15.06
CA SER A 467 -8.99 -4.25 14.48
C SER A 467 -8.18 -4.94 13.38
N TYR A 468 -7.18 -4.25 12.82
CA TYR A 468 -6.30 -4.78 11.79
C TYR A 468 -4.84 -4.68 12.23
N PHE A 469 -4.11 -5.79 12.16
CA PHE A 469 -2.73 -5.88 12.61
C PHE A 469 -1.81 -6.24 11.45
N LEU A 470 -0.90 -5.32 11.14
CA LEU A 470 0.23 -5.55 10.24
C LEU A 470 1.40 -6.03 11.09
N VAL A 471 1.67 -7.33 11.07
CA VAL A 471 2.75 -7.92 11.85
C VAL A 471 3.98 -8.09 10.98
N SER A 472 5.09 -7.45 11.34
CA SER A 472 6.41 -7.78 10.80
C SER A 472 7.09 -8.75 11.75
N GLN A 473 7.33 -9.98 11.30
CA GLN A 473 7.77 -11.08 12.14
C GLN A 473 9.21 -11.49 11.81
N THR A 474 10.15 -11.15 12.70
CA THR A 474 11.59 -11.39 12.54
C THR A 474 12.19 -12.38 13.53
N ASN A 475 11.38 -13.01 14.40
CA ASN A 475 11.88 -13.94 15.41
C ASN A 475 12.59 -15.14 14.75
N PRO A 476 13.89 -15.38 15.05
CA PRO A 476 14.67 -16.45 14.43
C PRO A 476 14.08 -17.83 14.69
N HIS A 477 13.47 -18.02 15.86
CA HIS A 477 12.87 -19.29 16.27
C HIS A 477 11.46 -19.50 15.71
N ILE A 478 10.81 -18.47 15.14
CA ILE A 478 9.46 -18.58 14.58
C ILE A 478 9.46 -18.54 13.05
N ILE A 479 10.34 -17.75 12.41
CA ILE A 479 10.45 -17.67 10.94
C ILE A 479 10.51 -19.07 10.27
N PRO A 480 11.29 -20.04 10.77
CA PRO A 480 11.30 -21.38 10.19
C PRO A 480 9.94 -22.07 10.24
N PHE A 481 9.02 -21.70 11.12
CA PHE A 481 7.68 -22.31 11.22
C PHE A 481 6.61 -21.54 10.45
N PHE A 482 6.92 -20.36 9.90
CA PHE A 482 6.07 -19.65 8.95
C PHE A 482 6.15 -20.32 7.57
N PHE A 483 5.22 -21.24 7.34
CA PHE A 483 5.05 -21.98 6.10
C PHE A 483 3.58 -22.00 5.71
N HIS A 484 3.32 -21.62 4.45
CA HIS A 484 2.00 -21.67 3.84
C HIS A 484 2.03 -22.69 2.70
N ALA A 485 1.45 -23.87 2.96
CA ALA A 485 1.47 -25.02 2.05
C ALA A 485 0.87 -24.72 0.67
N ARG A 486 -0.03 -23.72 0.57
CA ARG A 486 -0.74 -23.33 -0.66
C ARG A 486 -0.27 -21.98 -1.23
N GLY A 487 0.93 -21.55 -0.87
CA GLY A 487 1.43 -20.21 -1.15
C GLY A 487 1.00 -19.22 -0.07
N GLN A 488 1.66 -18.06 -0.05
CA GLN A 488 1.36 -16.93 0.83
C GLN A 488 0.85 -15.78 -0.04
N GLY A 489 0.05 -14.86 0.50
CA GLY A 489 -0.40 -13.71 -0.28
C GLY A 489 0.78 -12.94 -0.90
N GLY A 490 0.78 -12.74 -2.22
CA GLY A 490 1.90 -12.14 -2.99
C GLY A 490 3.06 -13.09 -3.31
N LEU A 491 2.94 -14.38 -2.97
CA LEU A 491 3.88 -15.47 -3.29
C LEU A 491 3.11 -16.75 -3.64
N PRO A 492 2.60 -16.85 -4.87
CA PRO A 492 1.85 -18.02 -5.32
C PRO A 492 2.73 -19.27 -5.46
N SER A 493 2.14 -20.43 -5.24
CA SER A 493 2.82 -21.72 -5.41
C SER A 493 3.04 -22.02 -6.89
N GLY A 494 4.28 -22.30 -7.28
CA GLY A 494 4.67 -22.46 -8.70
C GLY A 494 4.47 -23.85 -9.31
N TRP A 495 3.96 -24.85 -8.57
CA TRP A 495 4.03 -26.24 -9.02
C TRP A 495 2.80 -26.71 -9.84
N ARG A 496 2.77 -26.44 -11.16
CA ARG A 496 1.71 -26.73 -12.16
C ARG A 496 0.74 -25.57 -12.41
N LEU A 497 0.60 -25.24 -13.70
CA LEU A 497 -0.19 -24.14 -14.29
C LEU A 497 -1.72 -24.33 -14.20
N ARG A 498 -2.22 -25.51 -13.84
CA ARG A 498 -3.67 -25.81 -13.78
C ARG A 498 -4.04 -26.39 -12.42
N GLY A 499 -4.59 -25.55 -11.55
CA GLY A 499 -5.21 -25.96 -10.29
C GLY A 499 -4.26 -25.85 -9.09
N GLY A 500 -4.64 -25.02 -8.12
CA GLY A 500 -3.86 -24.64 -6.95
C GLY A 500 -3.00 -25.75 -6.35
N ALA A 501 -1.71 -25.67 -6.61
CA ALA A 501 -0.78 -26.68 -6.18
C ALA A 501 -0.17 -26.39 -4.82
N TYR A 502 0.28 -27.44 -4.16
CA TYR A 502 1.03 -27.36 -2.92
C TYR A 502 2.48 -26.93 -3.21
N ARG A 503 3.04 -26.12 -2.33
CA ARG A 503 4.43 -25.63 -2.39
C ARG A 503 5.40 -26.81 -2.28
N GLY A 504 6.28 -27.00 -3.28
CA GLY A 504 7.10 -28.20 -3.40
C GLY A 504 6.33 -29.48 -3.79
N GLY A 505 5.07 -29.36 -4.22
CA GLY A 505 4.18 -30.51 -4.49
C GLY A 505 3.46 -31.00 -3.24
N PHE A 506 2.41 -31.82 -3.43
CA PHE A 506 1.53 -32.27 -2.35
C PHE A 506 2.30 -33.02 -1.25
N LEU A 507 3.14 -33.97 -1.62
CA LEU A 507 3.85 -34.82 -0.66
C LEU A 507 4.84 -34.04 0.21
N LEU A 508 5.65 -33.16 -0.37
CA LEU A 508 6.61 -32.36 0.39
C LEU A 508 5.90 -31.36 1.32
N ALA A 509 4.85 -30.70 0.86
CA ALA A 509 4.06 -29.80 1.70
C ALA A 509 3.35 -30.54 2.84
N THR A 510 2.84 -31.76 2.59
CA THR A 510 2.23 -32.58 3.63
C THR A 510 3.24 -33.02 4.67
N MET A 511 4.44 -33.46 4.25
CA MET A 511 5.52 -33.79 5.19
C MET A 511 5.93 -32.60 6.03
N GLU A 512 6.05 -31.41 5.42
CA GLU A 512 6.40 -30.18 6.12
C GLU A 512 5.33 -29.78 7.15
N LEU A 513 4.04 -29.93 6.79
CA LEU A 513 2.92 -29.66 7.69
C LEU A 513 2.87 -30.65 8.86
N LEU A 514 3.07 -31.94 8.60
CA LEU A 514 3.06 -32.98 9.63
C LEU A 514 4.16 -32.74 10.67
N LEU A 515 5.42 -32.55 10.22
CA LEU A 515 6.55 -32.26 11.12
C LEU A 515 6.29 -31.01 11.97
N LYS A 516 5.71 -29.96 11.37
CA LYS A 516 5.38 -28.73 12.09
C LYS A 516 4.33 -28.94 13.18
N GLU A 517 3.22 -29.60 12.87
CA GLU A 517 2.14 -29.82 13.84
C GLU A 517 2.54 -30.84 14.92
N ASP A 518 3.37 -31.83 14.59
CA ASP A 518 3.94 -32.76 15.57
C ASP A 518 4.88 -32.04 16.56
N MET A 519 5.79 -31.18 16.08
CA MET A 519 6.65 -30.39 16.96
C MET A 519 5.82 -29.49 17.90
N LYS A 520 4.80 -28.80 17.38
CA LYS A 520 3.89 -27.98 18.21
C LYS A 520 3.17 -28.81 19.26
N LYS A 521 2.69 -30.01 18.90
CA LYS A 521 2.06 -30.95 19.82
C LYS A 521 3.02 -31.31 20.97
N TYR A 522 4.27 -31.66 20.67
CA TYR A 522 5.24 -32.00 21.73
C TYR A 522 5.62 -30.81 22.60
N LEU A 523 5.78 -29.61 22.03
CA LEU A 523 6.03 -28.39 22.79
C LEU A 523 4.84 -28.04 23.71
N ARG A 524 3.59 -28.21 23.25
CA ARG A 524 2.38 -28.07 24.09
C ARG A 524 2.33 -29.07 25.22
N ILE A 525 2.70 -30.33 24.97
CA ILE A 525 2.78 -31.37 26.01
C ILE A 525 3.84 -30.98 27.06
N LEU A 526 5.03 -30.57 26.62
CA LEU A 526 6.11 -30.12 27.50
C LEU A 526 5.69 -28.94 28.39
N ALA A 527 4.96 -27.98 27.83
CA ALA A 527 4.41 -26.83 28.54
C ALA A 527 3.30 -27.22 29.53
N MET A 528 2.30 -27.97 29.06
CA MET A 528 1.11 -28.33 29.86
C MET A 528 1.44 -29.19 31.08
N PHE A 529 2.47 -30.03 30.99
CA PHE A 529 2.92 -30.87 32.11
C PHE A 529 4.04 -30.23 32.94
N ASP A 530 4.43 -28.98 32.68
CA ASP A 530 5.50 -28.27 33.40
C ASP A 530 6.78 -29.13 33.46
N LEU A 531 7.14 -29.70 32.31
CA LEU A 531 8.28 -30.62 32.17
C LEU A 531 9.59 -29.88 31.88
N LEU A 532 9.52 -28.67 31.32
CA LEU A 532 10.69 -27.86 31.01
C LEU A 532 11.34 -27.32 32.30
N PRO A 533 12.65 -27.52 32.50
CA PRO A 533 13.34 -26.91 33.63
C PRO A 533 13.43 -25.39 33.44
N ALA A 534 13.38 -24.64 34.54
CA ALA A 534 13.56 -23.20 34.51
C ALA A 534 15.03 -22.84 34.19
N VAL A 535 15.36 -22.72 32.91
CA VAL A 535 16.70 -22.34 32.45
C VAL A 535 16.88 -20.82 32.66
N LEU A 536 17.95 -20.42 33.37
CA LEU A 536 18.20 -19.02 33.77
C LEU A 536 17.05 -18.41 34.61
N GLU A 537 16.42 -19.22 35.46
CA GLU A 537 15.28 -18.81 36.31
C GLU A 537 14.03 -18.41 35.51
N GLN A 538 13.95 -18.82 34.23
CA GLN A 538 12.86 -18.49 33.31
C GLN A 538 12.06 -19.69 32.86
N ASP A 539 10.77 -19.46 32.63
CA ASP A 539 9.90 -20.39 31.94
C ASP A 539 9.95 -20.12 30.43
N TRP A 540 10.46 -21.09 29.67
CA TRP A 540 10.60 -21.02 28.22
C TRP A 540 9.41 -21.64 27.47
N SER A 541 8.46 -22.21 28.19
CA SER A 541 7.33 -22.93 27.60
C SER A 541 6.44 -22.04 26.74
N PHE A 542 6.23 -20.78 27.16
CA PHE A 542 5.36 -19.83 26.48
C PHE A 542 5.97 -19.23 25.21
N LEU A 543 7.30 -19.23 25.06
CA LEU A 543 7.97 -18.64 23.90
C LEU A 543 7.51 -19.25 22.57
N PHE A 544 7.15 -20.54 22.55
CA PHE A 544 6.71 -21.23 21.32
C PHE A 544 5.19 -21.27 21.14
N LEU A 545 4.42 -20.88 22.14
CA LEU A 545 2.96 -21.03 22.17
C LEU A 545 2.19 -19.73 21.92
N GLN A 546 2.89 -18.60 21.82
CA GLN A 546 2.31 -17.29 21.57
C GLN A 546 1.72 -17.15 20.16
N GLU A 547 0.78 -16.21 20.02
CA GLU A 547 0.27 -15.78 18.73
C GLU A 547 1.23 -14.79 18.07
N PHE A 548 1.98 -15.28 17.08
CA PHE A 548 2.96 -14.49 16.33
C PHE A 548 2.40 -13.91 15.02
N GLN A 549 1.08 -14.00 14.82
CA GLN A 549 0.39 -13.70 13.55
C GLN A 549 -0.67 -12.63 13.75
N GLY A 550 -0.75 -11.71 12.80
CA GLY A 550 -1.88 -10.78 12.64
C GLY A 550 -2.64 -11.09 11.35
N GLN A 551 -3.66 -10.27 11.03
CA GLN A 551 -4.42 -10.39 9.78
C GLN A 551 -3.49 -10.39 8.56
N ILE A 552 -2.43 -9.56 8.60
CA ILE A 552 -1.38 -9.58 7.60
C ILE A 552 -0.05 -9.77 8.33
N THR A 553 0.60 -10.90 8.05
CA THR A 553 1.92 -11.21 8.61
C THR A 553 2.98 -11.19 7.51
N MET A 554 3.94 -10.29 7.65
CA MET A 554 5.11 -10.08 6.80
C MET A 554 6.29 -10.85 7.40
N VAL A 555 6.79 -11.84 6.66
CA VAL A 555 7.89 -12.71 7.10
C VAL A 555 9.02 -12.62 6.08
N PRO A 556 10.21 -12.15 6.46
CA PRO A 556 11.32 -11.99 5.53
C PRO A 556 11.97 -13.32 5.15
N HIS A 557 12.69 -13.33 4.04
CA HIS A 557 13.51 -14.47 3.63
C HIS A 557 14.91 -14.43 4.24
N ALA A 558 15.00 -14.88 5.50
CA ALA A 558 16.26 -14.97 6.22
C ALA A 558 17.29 -15.90 5.54
N ARG A 559 18.53 -15.42 5.42
CA ARG A 559 19.70 -16.19 4.98
C ARG A 559 20.26 -17.00 6.15
N LEU A 560 20.94 -18.11 5.85
CA LEU A 560 21.58 -18.94 6.89
C LEU A 560 22.61 -18.15 7.69
N ILE A 561 23.35 -17.25 7.05
CA ILE A 561 24.34 -16.40 7.72
C ILE A 561 23.71 -15.47 8.77
N ASP A 562 22.46 -15.04 8.57
CA ASP A 562 21.77 -14.13 9.50
C ASP A 562 21.53 -14.82 10.86
N TYR A 563 21.26 -16.12 10.87
CA TYR A 563 21.12 -16.91 12.10
C TYR A 563 22.41 -16.99 12.91
N PHE A 564 23.58 -16.97 12.25
CA PHE A 564 24.86 -16.93 12.94
C PHE A 564 25.25 -15.52 13.40
N ARG A 565 24.59 -14.48 12.86
CA ARG A 565 24.88 -13.06 13.15
C ARG A 565 23.89 -12.40 14.12
N LEU A 566 23.01 -13.16 14.77
CA LEU A 566 21.95 -12.63 15.65
C LEU A 566 22.41 -11.62 16.73
N ILE A 567 23.64 -11.77 17.24
CA ILE A 567 24.23 -10.90 18.26
C ILE A 567 25.54 -10.27 17.78
N SER A 568 25.61 -9.91 16.49
CA SER A 568 26.75 -9.26 15.87
C SER A 568 26.31 -7.96 15.20
N ASP A 569 27.18 -6.95 15.23
CA ASP A 569 26.93 -5.70 14.50
C ASP A 569 27.11 -5.88 12.99
N ILE A 570 26.37 -5.09 12.23
CA ILE A 570 26.56 -4.98 10.78
C ILE A 570 27.72 -4.01 10.53
N LYS A 571 28.63 -4.39 9.62
CA LYS A 571 29.84 -3.60 9.30
C LYS A 571 29.89 -3.09 7.87
N ASP A 572 28.98 -3.54 7.02
CA ASP A 572 28.96 -3.25 5.59
C ASP A 572 27.62 -2.64 5.18
N VAL A 573 27.68 -1.61 4.34
CA VAL A 573 26.50 -0.95 3.76
C VAL A 573 25.70 -1.94 2.92
N ASN A 574 26.37 -2.82 2.16
CA ASN A 574 25.69 -3.81 1.33
C ASN A 574 24.82 -4.77 2.14
N GLU A 575 25.23 -5.07 3.38
CA GLU A 575 24.49 -5.95 4.28
C GLU A 575 23.23 -5.26 4.81
N ILE A 576 23.30 -3.98 5.16
CA ILE A 576 22.10 -3.20 5.54
C ILE A 576 21.16 -3.06 4.34
N SER A 577 21.70 -2.74 3.16
CA SER A 577 20.92 -2.63 1.92
C SER A 577 20.17 -3.92 1.62
N HIS A 578 20.76 -5.09 1.90
CA HIS A 578 20.06 -6.37 1.78
C HIS A 578 18.87 -6.50 2.74
N TYR A 579 19.05 -6.18 4.03
CA TYR A 579 17.95 -6.22 5.01
C TYR A 579 16.82 -5.25 4.64
N LEU A 580 17.16 -4.04 4.18
CA LEU A 580 16.22 -3.04 3.69
C LEU A 580 15.45 -3.57 2.48
N GLN A 581 16.14 -4.10 1.49
CA GLN A 581 15.52 -4.58 0.25
C GLN A 581 14.57 -5.76 0.51
N GLU A 582 14.99 -6.76 1.26
CA GLU A 582 14.12 -7.90 1.61
C GLU A 582 12.92 -7.47 2.47
N GLY A 583 13.11 -6.51 3.38
CA GLY A 583 12.02 -5.91 4.14
C GLY A 583 10.99 -5.21 3.24
N LYS A 584 11.46 -4.41 2.28
CA LYS A 584 10.60 -3.73 1.29
C LYS A 584 9.80 -4.73 0.46
N LEU A 585 10.46 -5.73 -0.12
CA LEU A 585 9.83 -6.76 -0.95
C LEU A 585 8.76 -7.52 -0.16
N THR A 586 9.02 -7.83 1.11
CA THR A 586 8.06 -8.52 1.98
C THR A 586 6.80 -7.68 2.21
N ALA A 587 6.95 -6.36 2.38
CA ALA A 587 5.84 -5.44 2.52
C ALA A 587 5.06 -5.26 1.20
N TRP A 588 5.75 -5.02 0.08
CA TRP A 588 5.15 -4.81 -1.24
C TRP A 588 4.24 -5.96 -1.69
N ARG A 589 4.66 -7.21 -1.45
CA ARG A 589 3.86 -8.43 -1.69
C ARG A 589 2.51 -8.44 -0.97
N LYS A 590 2.36 -7.63 0.08
CA LYS A 590 1.18 -7.57 0.94
C LYS A 590 0.36 -6.29 0.76
N PHE A 591 0.80 -5.32 -0.04
CA PHE A 591 0.12 -4.02 -0.17
C PHE A 591 -1.31 -4.09 -0.70
N LYS A 592 -1.63 -4.97 -1.65
CA LYS A 592 -3.03 -5.14 -2.09
C LYS A 592 -3.90 -5.93 -1.10
N GLN A 593 -3.31 -6.56 -0.07
CA GLN A 593 -4.04 -7.11 1.09
C GLN A 593 -4.30 -6.01 2.15
N THR A 594 -3.49 -4.95 2.17
CA THR A 594 -3.71 -3.75 2.98
C THR A 594 -4.62 -2.79 2.22
N LEU A 595 -5.90 -2.75 2.57
CA LEU A 595 -6.87 -1.80 2.01
C LEU A 595 -6.42 -0.33 2.17
N PRO A 596 -6.67 0.60 1.22
CA PRO A 596 -6.72 0.50 -0.25
C PRO A 596 -5.65 1.43 -0.90
N PRO A 597 -5.56 1.51 -2.25
CA PRO A 597 -4.50 2.20 -2.98
C PRO A 597 -4.51 3.72 -2.75
N VAL A 598 -3.35 4.38 -2.93
CA VAL A 598 -3.27 5.82 -3.22
C VAL A 598 -4.03 6.04 -4.51
N ILE A 599 -5.29 6.36 -4.32
CA ILE A 599 -6.23 6.75 -5.34
C ILE A 599 -6.17 8.27 -5.39
N ILE A 600 -5.94 8.82 -6.59
CA ILE A 600 -6.25 10.23 -6.86
C ILE A 600 -7.76 10.35 -6.57
N ASP A 601 -8.09 11.00 -5.47
CA ASP A 601 -9.44 11.09 -4.93
C ASP A 601 -10.30 12.07 -5.75
N SER A 602 -11.63 11.91 -5.72
CA SER A 602 -12.61 12.91 -6.18
C SER A 602 -12.46 14.24 -5.44
N ASN A 603 -11.78 14.26 -4.29
CA ASN A 603 -11.41 15.47 -3.54
C ASN A 603 -9.97 15.94 -3.74
N THR A 604 -9.21 15.35 -4.68
CA THR A 604 -7.85 15.82 -4.96
C THR A 604 -7.92 17.28 -5.34
N LYS A 605 -7.30 18.13 -4.52
CA LYS A 605 -7.06 19.53 -4.81
C LYS A 605 -5.60 19.67 -5.18
N TRP A 606 -5.30 20.64 -6.03
CA TRP A 606 -3.94 21.06 -6.27
C TRP A 606 -3.68 22.38 -5.59
N LYS A 607 -2.45 22.62 -5.16
CA LYS A 607 -2.02 23.93 -4.71
C LYS A 607 -2.30 24.93 -5.84
N GLN A 608 -2.93 26.06 -5.51
CA GLN A 608 -3.35 27.03 -6.53
C GLN A 608 -2.18 27.60 -7.34
N ASN A 609 -0.99 27.72 -6.74
CA ASN A 609 0.19 28.21 -7.44
C ASN A 609 0.90 27.08 -8.18
N ALA A 610 0.93 27.14 -9.51
CA ALA A 610 1.79 26.28 -10.30
C ALA A 610 3.24 26.75 -10.32
N SER A 611 4.11 25.77 -10.57
CA SER A 611 5.51 25.99 -10.91
C SER A 611 5.70 25.81 -12.41
N THR A 612 6.40 26.74 -13.06
CA THR A 612 6.81 26.54 -14.46
C THR A 612 7.96 25.55 -14.49
N VAL A 613 7.76 24.42 -15.17
CA VAL A 613 8.74 23.31 -15.22
C VAL A 613 9.49 23.24 -16.56
N ALA A 614 8.94 23.85 -17.61
CA ALA A 614 9.60 24.01 -18.90
C ALA A 614 9.09 25.28 -19.60
N GLY A 615 9.96 25.91 -20.39
CA GLY A 615 9.68 27.17 -21.07
C GLY A 615 9.53 28.36 -20.11
N GLY A 616 8.69 29.34 -20.48
CA GLY A 616 8.42 30.53 -19.67
C GLY A 616 9.47 31.65 -19.74
N ASN A 617 10.53 31.48 -20.52
CA ASN A 617 11.58 32.50 -20.74
C ASN A 617 11.34 33.34 -22.02
N GLY A 618 10.06 33.60 -22.34
CA GLY A 618 9.65 34.24 -23.58
C GLY A 618 9.55 33.30 -24.77
N TRP A 619 8.98 33.81 -25.86
CA TRP A 619 8.92 33.14 -27.17
C TRP A 619 10.32 33.07 -27.82
N GLY A 620 10.68 31.91 -28.34
CA GLY A 620 11.92 31.74 -29.10
C GLY A 620 12.30 30.28 -29.29
N ASN A 621 13.51 30.04 -29.79
CA ASN A 621 14.03 28.71 -30.15
C ASN A 621 15.23 28.28 -29.31
N GLU A 622 15.61 29.05 -28.28
CA GLU A 622 16.63 28.64 -27.31
C GLU A 622 16.17 27.38 -26.54
N LEU A 623 17.11 26.66 -25.92
CA LEU A 623 16.81 25.39 -25.23
C LEU A 623 16.00 25.58 -23.93
N ASN A 624 15.97 26.79 -23.39
CA ASN A 624 15.14 27.19 -22.25
C ASN A 624 13.83 27.88 -22.68
N GLN A 625 13.53 27.93 -23.97
CA GLN A 625 12.35 28.56 -24.57
C GLN A 625 11.51 27.53 -25.35
N LEU A 626 10.21 27.82 -25.44
CA LEU A 626 9.25 27.06 -26.26
C LEU A 626 8.51 28.03 -27.19
N SER A 627 7.90 27.52 -28.25
CA SER A 627 7.07 28.29 -29.18
C SER A 627 5.82 27.50 -29.57
N GLN A 628 4.69 27.90 -28.99
CA GLN A 628 3.40 27.23 -29.08
C GLN A 628 3.50 25.72 -28.88
N PRO A 629 3.89 25.24 -27.68
CA PRO A 629 3.89 23.82 -27.40
C PRO A 629 2.46 23.26 -27.48
N LEU A 630 2.25 22.11 -28.12
CA LEU A 630 0.89 21.59 -28.38
C LEU A 630 0.56 20.29 -27.65
N GLY A 631 1.56 19.48 -27.32
CA GLY A 631 1.40 18.17 -26.69
C GLY A 631 2.49 17.88 -25.68
N ILE A 632 2.17 17.05 -24.68
CA ILE A 632 3.09 16.66 -23.61
C ILE A 632 2.96 15.18 -23.24
N TYR A 633 4.11 14.55 -23.02
CA TYR A 633 4.19 13.21 -22.43
C TYR A 633 5.12 13.21 -21.22
N VAL A 634 4.61 12.77 -20.08
CA VAL A 634 5.37 12.68 -18.82
C VAL A 634 5.89 11.26 -18.66
N ASP A 635 7.21 11.09 -18.79
CA ASP A 635 7.89 9.82 -18.49
C ASP A 635 8.34 9.82 -17.01
N ASN A 636 7.58 9.11 -16.19
CA ASN A 636 7.86 8.99 -14.76
C ASN A 636 9.10 8.13 -14.44
N ASP A 637 9.51 7.23 -15.33
CA ASP A 637 10.65 6.34 -15.07
C ASP A 637 11.98 7.00 -15.45
N ASP A 638 11.97 7.85 -16.49
CA ASP A 638 13.11 8.67 -16.94
C ASP A 638 13.14 10.06 -16.25
N GLU A 639 12.23 10.29 -15.29
CA GLU A 639 12.02 11.58 -14.60
C GLU A 639 12.06 12.79 -15.57
N SER A 640 11.38 12.65 -16.71
CA SER A 640 11.47 13.60 -17.83
C SER A 640 10.12 13.89 -18.46
N ILE A 641 9.96 15.09 -19.02
CA ILE A 641 8.81 15.44 -19.88
C ILE A 641 9.27 15.61 -21.32
N TYR A 642 8.47 15.08 -22.25
CA TYR A 642 8.65 15.24 -23.69
C TYR A 642 7.59 16.23 -24.18
N ILE A 643 8.02 17.26 -24.89
CA ILE A 643 7.17 18.37 -25.30
C ILE A 643 7.23 18.51 -26.81
N ALA A 644 6.06 18.57 -27.45
CA ALA A 644 5.93 18.91 -28.86
C ALA A 644 5.98 20.43 -29.03
N ASP A 645 7.17 20.97 -29.32
CA ASP A 645 7.44 22.39 -29.52
C ASP A 645 7.12 22.76 -30.98
N ALA A 646 5.83 23.02 -31.23
CA ALA A 646 5.24 22.87 -32.56
C ALA A 646 5.76 23.89 -33.58
N VAL A 647 5.88 25.17 -33.21
CA VAL A 647 6.36 26.22 -34.12
C VAL A 647 7.87 26.14 -34.33
N ASN A 648 8.62 25.64 -33.35
CA ASN A 648 10.04 25.36 -33.52
C ASN A 648 10.30 24.03 -34.24
N HIS A 649 9.24 23.28 -34.59
CA HIS A 649 9.30 22.03 -35.33
C HIS A 649 10.23 20.98 -34.71
N ARG A 650 10.15 20.82 -33.38
CA ARG A 650 11.03 19.91 -32.63
C ARG A 650 10.30 19.22 -31.48
N ILE A 651 10.86 18.11 -31.00
CA ILE A 651 10.51 17.52 -29.71
C ILE A 651 11.63 17.82 -28.73
N VAL A 652 11.27 18.35 -27.56
CA VAL A 652 12.21 18.68 -26.49
C VAL A 652 11.97 17.77 -25.30
N ARG A 653 13.01 17.07 -24.84
CA ARG A 653 13.04 16.34 -23.57
C ARG A 653 13.53 17.29 -22.49
N TRP A 654 12.83 17.32 -21.36
CA TRP A 654 13.17 18.18 -20.22
C TRP A 654 13.18 17.33 -18.95
N GLU A 655 14.36 17.14 -18.37
CA GLU A 655 14.51 16.42 -17.10
C GLU A 655 13.87 17.22 -15.95
N PHE A 656 13.29 16.54 -14.97
CA PHE A 656 12.63 17.20 -13.85
C PHE A 656 13.58 18.13 -13.11
N GLY A 657 13.24 19.42 -13.06
CA GLY A 657 14.05 20.46 -12.41
C GLY A 657 15.17 21.05 -13.27
N ALA A 658 15.38 20.57 -14.51
CA ALA A 658 16.32 21.19 -15.43
C ALA A 658 15.87 22.60 -15.84
N LYS A 659 16.83 23.48 -16.16
CA LYS A 659 16.55 24.87 -16.59
C LYS A 659 16.41 25.04 -18.10
N ALA A 660 16.83 24.03 -18.88
CA ALA A 660 16.77 23.98 -20.31
C ALA A 660 16.54 22.53 -20.75
N GLY A 661 15.86 22.34 -21.87
CA GLY A 661 15.62 21.03 -22.46
C GLY A 661 16.69 20.61 -23.47
N GLU A 662 16.60 19.37 -23.91
CA GLU A 662 17.41 18.74 -24.93
C GLU A 662 16.54 18.41 -26.15
N ILE A 663 17.03 18.68 -27.36
CA ILE A 663 16.28 18.34 -28.58
C ILE A 663 16.47 16.85 -28.84
N VAL A 664 15.37 16.10 -28.88
CA VAL A 664 15.38 14.65 -29.12
C VAL A 664 14.82 14.27 -30.50
N ALA A 665 14.16 15.21 -31.18
CA ALA A 665 13.75 15.07 -32.59
C ALA A 665 13.59 16.44 -33.25
N GLY A 666 13.83 16.52 -34.58
CA GLY A 666 13.63 17.74 -35.38
C GLY A 666 14.83 18.70 -35.40
N GLU A 667 16.04 18.26 -35.07
CA GLU A 667 17.26 19.09 -35.07
C GLU A 667 17.55 19.78 -36.43
N ASN A 668 17.07 19.19 -37.53
CA ASN A 668 17.26 19.70 -38.88
C ASN A 668 16.20 20.72 -39.34
N GLY A 669 15.41 21.26 -38.40
CA GLY A 669 14.38 22.26 -38.67
C GLY A 669 13.17 21.72 -39.44
N CYS A 670 12.38 22.65 -40.02
CA CYS A 670 11.18 22.29 -40.77
C CYS A 670 11.49 21.56 -42.08
N GLY A 671 10.75 20.49 -42.34
CA GLY A 671 10.88 19.73 -43.59
C GLY A 671 10.07 18.44 -43.56
N ASP A 672 10.15 17.68 -44.64
CA ASP A 672 9.47 16.40 -44.86
C ASP A 672 10.41 15.19 -44.83
N GLY A 673 11.72 15.40 -44.63
CA GLY A 673 12.69 14.34 -44.39
C GLY A 673 12.38 13.55 -43.10
N ILE A 674 12.86 12.32 -43.00
CA ILE A 674 12.51 11.42 -41.87
C ILE A 674 13.03 11.90 -40.50
N GLY A 675 14.10 12.72 -40.49
CA GLY A 675 14.64 13.40 -39.31
C GLY A 675 14.28 14.89 -39.20
N GLN A 676 13.36 15.38 -40.02
CA GLN A 676 12.80 16.74 -39.96
C GLN A 676 11.33 16.64 -39.54
N LEU A 677 10.88 17.61 -38.73
CA LEU A 677 9.48 17.67 -38.31
C LEU A 677 8.79 18.89 -38.92
N ASN A 678 7.48 18.83 -39.07
CA ASN A 678 6.68 19.99 -39.46
C ASN A 678 5.42 20.09 -38.61
N VAL A 679 5.54 20.89 -37.55
CA VAL A 679 4.48 21.15 -36.56
C VAL A 679 4.08 19.84 -35.89
N PRO A 680 4.99 19.26 -35.07
CA PRO A 680 4.64 18.12 -34.23
C PRO A 680 3.48 18.53 -33.32
N ARG A 681 2.42 17.73 -33.31
CA ARG A 681 1.24 17.99 -32.49
C ARG A 681 1.34 17.33 -31.13
N ASP A 682 1.84 16.10 -31.15
CA ASP A 682 1.91 15.26 -29.97
C ASP A 682 3.03 14.24 -30.09
N VAL A 683 3.48 13.73 -28.95
CA VAL A 683 4.56 12.75 -28.81
C VAL A 683 4.20 11.77 -27.70
N VAL A 684 4.41 10.49 -27.93
CA VAL A 684 4.34 9.47 -26.87
C VAL A 684 5.50 8.49 -27.01
N LEU A 685 5.78 7.77 -25.93
CA LEU A 685 6.69 6.64 -25.97
C LEU A 685 5.94 5.34 -26.25
N ASP A 686 6.58 4.46 -27.02
CA ASP A 686 6.09 3.08 -27.16
C ASP A 686 6.17 2.33 -25.83
N LYS A 687 5.51 1.17 -25.76
CA LYS A 687 5.43 0.37 -24.53
C LYS A 687 6.79 -0.03 -23.95
N GLU A 688 7.77 -0.28 -24.80
CA GLU A 688 9.13 -0.63 -24.37
C GLU A 688 10.01 0.61 -24.11
N LYS A 689 9.48 1.82 -24.32
CA LYS A 689 10.16 3.12 -24.21
C LYS A 689 11.43 3.22 -25.05
N LYS A 690 11.51 2.47 -26.15
CA LYS A 690 12.63 2.47 -27.09
C LYS A 690 12.45 3.50 -28.19
N TYR A 691 11.21 3.84 -28.51
CA TYR A 691 10.85 4.69 -29.62
C TYR A 691 9.95 5.84 -29.21
N LEU A 692 10.24 7.02 -29.76
CA LEU A 692 9.34 8.16 -29.80
C LEU A 692 8.39 7.96 -30.97
N ILE A 693 7.09 8.00 -30.71
CA ILE A 693 6.06 8.01 -31.74
C ILE A 693 5.48 9.42 -31.79
N ILE A 694 5.66 10.09 -32.91
CA ILE A 694 5.38 11.51 -33.08
C ILE A 694 4.33 11.69 -34.16
N CYS A 695 3.33 12.50 -33.84
CA CYS A 695 2.24 12.82 -34.75
C CYS A 695 2.45 14.22 -35.36
N GLU A 696 2.50 14.31 -36.69
CA GLU A 696 2.79 15.57 -37.39
C GLU A 696 1.57 16.10 -38.13
N ALA A 697 1.22 17.37 -37.90
CA ALA A 697 0.06 17.99 -38.54
C ALA A 697 0.27 18.29 -40.03
N ASN A 698 1.41 18.91 -40.37
CA ASN A 698 1.60 19.47 -41.72
C ASN A 698 2.25 18.48 -42.69
N ASN A 699 3.00 17.49 -42.18
CA ASN A 699 3.53 16.39 -42.98
C ASN A 699 2.52 15.24 -43.17
N TYR A 700 1.33 15.35 -42.54
CA TYR A 700 0.25 14.37 -42.61
C TYR A 700 0.69 12.93 -42.31
N ARG A 701 1.51 12.73 -41.28
CA ARG A 701 2.13 11.43 -41.00
C ARG A 701 2.35 11.20 -39.51
N VAL A 702 2.57 9.93 -39.17
CA VAL A 702 3.06 9.49 -37.87
C VAL A 702 4.39 8.80 -38.08
N ILE A 703 5.39 9.23 -37.33
CA ILE A 703 6.75 8.69 -37.40
C ILE A 703 7.12 8.01 -36.10
N ARG A 704 8.01 7.03 -36.20
CA ARG A 704 8.65 6.32 -35.11
C ARG A 704 10.14 6.59 -35.19
N LEU A 705 10.72 7.11 -34.11
CA LEU A 705 12.14 7.42 -34.00
C LEU A 705 12.74 6.68 -32.82
N SER A 706 13.86 5.98 -33.02
CA SER A 706 14.58 5.32 -31.91
C SER A 706 15.25 6.35 -31.00
N ARG A 707 15.19 6.10 -29.69
CA ARG A 707 15.89 6.91 -28.67
C ARG A 707 17.39 6.62 -28.60
N GLN A 708 17.84 5.48 -29.13
CA GLN A 708 19.23 5.02 -29.00
C GLN A 708 20.03 5.13 -30.31
N SER A 709 19.34 5.09 -31.45
CA SER A 709 19.98 5.10 -32.78
C SER A 709 19.34 6.13 -33.69
N THR A 710 20.13 7.07 -34.19
CA THR A 710 19.68 8.05 -35.18
C THR A 710 19.39 7.43 -36.55
N GLN A 711 19.77 6.17 -36.78
CA GLN A 711 19.55 5.45 -38.04
C GLN A 711 18.24 4.65 -38.08
N ASP A 712 17.59 4.45 -36.93
CA ASP A 712 16.39 3.64 -36.80
C ASP A 712 15.15 4.55 -36.72
N GLN A 713 14.69 4.95 -37.90
CA GLN A 713 13.56 5.86 -38.11
C GLN A 713 12.60 5.28 -39.15
N GLN A 714 11.30 5.31 -38.86
CA GLN A 714 10.29 4.74 -39.74
C GLN A 714 9.06 5.65 -39.81
N ILE A 715 8.53 5.85 -41.02
CA ILE A 715 7.18 6.41 -41.21
C ILE A 715 6.20 5.25 -40.97
N LEU A 716 5.45 5.32 -39.87
CA LEU A 716 4.44 4.30 -39.57
C LEU A 716 3.24 4.44 -40.51
N MET A 717 2.83 5.67 -40.77
CA MET A 717 1.63 5.98 -41.56
C MET A 717 1.74 7.35 -42.24
N SER A 718 1.06 7.50 -43.37
CA SER A 718 1.03 8.72 -44.19
C SER A 718 -0.40 9.07 -44.64
N ASN A 719 -0.61 10.33 -45.04
CA ASN A 719 -1.90 10.89 -45.46
C ASN A 719 -2.96 10.93 -44.34
N ILE A 720 -2.53 11.24 -43.12
CA ILE A 720 -3.39 11.34 -41.93
C ILE A 720 -3.32 12.75 -41.37
N ILE A 721 -4.48 13.34 -41.09
CA ILE A 721 -4.54 14.68 -40.47
C ILE A 721 -4.59 14.50 -38.96
N CYS A 722 -3.43 14.53 -38.33
CA CYS A 722 -3.34 14.34 -36.90
C CYS A 722 -3.78 15.59 -36.12
N ARG A 723 -4.98 15.53 -35.50
CA ARG A 723 -5.41 16.55 -34.54
C ARG A 723 -5.19 16.12 -33.10
N GLY A 724 -5.54 14.88 -32.78
CA GLY A 724 -5.32 14.23 -31.48
C GLY A 724 -4.80 12.81 -31.68
N PHE A 725 -4.05 12.29 -30.73
CA PHE A 725 -3.26 11.09 -30.87
C PHE A 725 -3.22 10.32 -29.54
N ALA A 726 -3.39 8.99 -29.60
CA ALA A 726 -3.30 8.13 -28.42
C ALA A 726 -2.88 6.72 -28.82
N ILE A 727 -2.22 6.01 -27.90
CA ILE A 727 -1.84 4.61 -28.06
C ILE A 727 -2.46 3.80 -26.93
N ASP A 728 -3.05 2.65 -27.26
CA ASP A 728 -3.61 1.75 -26.25
C ASP A 728 -2.58 0.75 -25.69
N ASN A 729 -3.00 -0.04 -24.70
CA ASN A 729 -2.13 -1.03 -24.03
C ASN A 729 -1.63 -2.18 -24.95
N ASN A 730 -2.21 -2.35 -26.14
CA ASN A 730 -1.76 -3.31 -27.15
C ASN A 730 -0.78 -2.69 -28.14
N GLY A 731 -0.61 -1.36 -28.13
CA GLY A 731 0.19 -0.64 -29.11
C GLY A 731 -0.60 -0.20 -30.34
N ASP A 732 -1.94 -0.32 -30.35
CA ASP A 732 -2.75 0.19 -31.45
C ASP A 732 -2.80 1.72 -31.36
N ILE A 733 -2.64 2.38 -32.52
CA ILE A 733 -2.59 3.84 -32.63
C ILE A 733 -3.98 4.36 -33.01
N TYR A 734 -4.49 5.31 -32.25
CA TYR A 734 -5.74 6.01 -32.52
C TYR A 734 -5.43 7.44 -32.91
N ILE A 735 -6.13 7.94 -33.92
CA ILE A 735 -5.91 9.30 -34.44
C ILE A 735 -7.26 9.97 -34.64
N SER A 736 -7.37 11.20 -34.15
CA SER A 736 -8.50 12.08 -34.41
C SER A 736 -8.28 12.89 -35.67
N GLU A 737 -9.12 12.66 -36.67
CA GLU A 737 -9.03 13.31 -37.98
C GLU A 737 -10.04 14.44 -38.11
N SER A 738 -9.64 15.65 -37.74
CA SER A 738 -10.58 16.77 -37.56
C SER A 738 -11.31 17.23 -38.84
N ARG A 739 -10.78 16.94 -40.03
CA ARG A 739 -11.47 17.25 -41.31
C ARG A 739 -12.45 16.17 -41.73
N ARG A 740 -12.18 14.92 -41.36
CA ARG A 740 -13.07 13.78 -41.62
C ARG A 740 -14.11 13.59 -40.51
N ASN A 741 -13.88 14.20 -39.35
CA ASN A 741 -14.74 14.13 -38.17
C ASN A 741 -14.90 12.69 -37.64
N GLU A 742 -13.81 11.93 -37.70
CA GLU A 742 -13.78 10.52 -37.33
C GLU A 742 -12.53 10.21 -36.50
N ILE A 743 -12.61 9.13 -35.73
CA ILE A 743 -11.47 8.55 -35.03
C ILE A 743 -11.08 7.27 -35.75
N THR A 744 -9.83 7.21 -36.19
CA THR A 744 -9.28 6.10 -36.96
C THR A 744 -8.28 5.32 -36.10
N ARG A 745 -8.42 3.99 -36.05
CA ARG A 745 -7.49 3.07 -35.39
C ARG A 745 -6.61 2.38 -36.41
N PHE A 746 -5.32 2.24 -36.08
CA PHE A 746 -4.31 1.56 -36.87
C PHE A 746 -3.59 0.52 -36.02
N GLN A 747 -3.48 -0.69 -36.55
CA GLN A 747 -2.74 -1.80 -35.95
C GLN A 747 -1.38 -1.97 -36.65
N GLU A 748 -0.46 -2.68 -36.01
CA GLU A 748 0.86 -2.92 -36.58
C GLU A 748 0.75 -3.72 -37.90
N GLY A 749 1.26 -3.13 -38.99
CA GLY A 749 1.20 -3.71 -40.33
C GLY A 749 0.01 -3.24 -41.18
N ASP A 750 -0.92 -2.45 -40.63
CA ASP A 750 -2.01 -1.86 -41.40
C ASP A 750 -1.51 -0.87 -42.45
N THR A 751 -2.00 -0.99 -43.68
CA THR A 751 -1.76 -0.01 -44.75
C THR A 751 -2.83 1.09 -44.78
N ALA A 752 -3.95 0.89 -44.10
CA ALA A 752 -5.06 1.84 -43.99
C ALA A 752 -5.77 1.64 -42.65
N GLY A 753 -6.22 2.73 -42.03
CA GLY A 753 -6.85 2.69 -40.72
C GLY A 753 -8.33 2.30 -40.78
N THR A 754 -8.81 1.71 -39.70
CA THR A 754 -10.22 1.37 -39.50
C THR A 754 -10.90 2.46 -38.72
N VAL A 755 -12.01 3.01 -39.21
CA VAL A 755 -12.80 3.97 -38.45
C VAL A 755 -13.45 3.26 -37.26
N VAL A 756 -13.32 3.83 -36.06
CA VAL A 756 -13.83 3.24 -34.81
C VAL A 756 -14.82 4.15 -34.08
N ALA A 757 -14.93 5.41 -34.48
CA ALA A 757 -15.96 6.34 -34.01
C ALA A 757 -16.18 7.47 -35.03
N GLY A 758 -17.42 7.96 -35.15
CA GLY A 758 -17.75 9.13 -35.99
C GLY A 758 -18.07 8.86 -37.46
N GLU A 759 -18.38 7.61 -37.84
CA GLU A 759 -18.59 7.16 -39.24
C GLU A 759 -19.72 7.89 -40.03
N ASN A 760 -20.53 8.74 -39.38
CA ASN A 760 -21.71 9.37 -39.98
C ASN A 760 -21.50 10.84 -40.38
N GLY A 761 -20.25 11.27 -40.55
CA GLY A 761 -19.89 12.61 -41.03
C GLY A 761 -20.08 13.72 -39.99
N PRO A 762 -19.88 15.00 -40.40
CA PRO A 762 -19.95 16.14 -39.48
C PRO A 762 -21.37 16.36 -38.93
N GLY A 763 -21.49 16.50 -37.62
CA GLY A 763 -22.77 16.86 -36.99
C GLY A 763 -22.78 16.74 -35.47
N GLY A 764 -23.95 16.98 -34.87
CA GLY A 764 -24.16 16.98 -33.41
C GLY A 764 -24.86 15.74 -32.87
N GLN A 765 -25.15 14.74 -33.70
CA GLN A 765 -25.78 13.49 -33.26
C GLN A 765 -24.81 12.64 -32.43
N LEU A 766 -25.31 11.61 -31.75
CA LEU A 766 -24.51 10.75 -30.86
C LEU A 766 -23.50 9.86 -31.60
N ASN A 767 -23.68 9.69 -32.90
CA ASN A 767 -22.86 8.91 -33.83
C ASN A 767 -22.01 9.79 -34.78
N GLN A 768 -21.90 11.10 -34.51
CA GLN A 768 -21.22 12.10 -35.34
C GLN A 768 -20.27 12.97 -34.48
N PHE A 769 -19.27 13.58 -35.11
CA PHE A 769 -18.41 14.61 -34.48
C PHE A 769 -18.39 15.90 -35.31
N ASN A 770 -17.92 16.99 -34.73
CA ASN A 770 -17.58 18.21 -35.43
C ASN A 770 -16.28 18.81 -34.88
N GLY A 771 -15.17 18.57 -35.60
CA GLY A 771 -13.83 18.93 -35.19
C GLY A 771 -13.36 18.19 -33.93
N PRO A 772 -13.29 16.85 -33.93
CA PRO A 772 -12.69 16.11 -32.83
C PRO A 772 -11.22 16.50 -32.68
N SER A 773 -10.85 16.97 -31.50
CA SER A 773 -9.57 17.67 -31.27
C SER A 773 -8.54 16.85 -30.51
N PHE A 774 -9.00 16.01 -29.57
CA PHE A 774 -8.17 15.20 -28.70
C PHE A 774 -8.87 13.90 -28.36
N ILE A 775 -8.07 12.88 -28.06
CA ILE A 775 -8.55 11.55 -27.70
C ILE A 775 -7.80 10.99 -26.50
N PHE A 776 -8.51 10.22 -25.68
CA PHE A 776 -7.93 9.42 -24.62
C PHE A 776 -8.55 8.03 -24.65
N ILE A 777 -7.71 7.00 -24.45
CA ILE A 777 -8.13 5.60 -24.45
C ILE A 777 -7.97 5.05 -23.04
N ASP A 778 -9.06 4.56 -22.43
CA ASP A 778 -9.00 3.91 -21.12
C ASP A 778 -8.55 2.44 -21.21
N GLU A 779 -8.29 1.81 -20.06
CA GLU A 779 -7.86 0.41 -19.98
C GLU A 779 -8.89 -0.59 -20.56
N TYR A 780 -10.15 -0.16 -20.72
CA TYR A 780 -11.24 -0.94 -21.31
C TYR A 780 -11.42 -0.69 -22.81
N TYR A 781 -10.49 0.05 -23.44
CA TYR A 781 -10.54 0.47 -24.84
C TYR A 781 -11.75 1.36 -25.17
N SER A 782 -12.25 2.10 -24.18
CA SER A 782 -13.22 3.16 -24.43
C SER A 782 -12.50 4.41 -24.92
N ILE A 783 -13.07 5.05 -25.93
CA ILE A 783 -12.52 6.24 -26.58
C ILE A 783 -13.23 7.46 -26.02
N TYR A 784 -12.48 8.35 -25.37
CA TYR A 784 -12.93 9.66 -24.93
C TYR A 784 -12.52 10.68 -25.97
N VAL A 785 -13.45 11.47 -26.48
CA VAL A 785 -13.21 12.39 -27.60
C VAL A 785 -13.67 13.79 -27.23
N ALA A 786 -12.76 14.75 -27.34
CA ALA A 786 -13.05 16.17 -27.22
C ALA A 786 -13.61 16.72 -28.55
N ASP A 787 -14.93 16.80 -28.65
CA ASP A 787 -15.68 17.24 -29.82
C ASP A 787 -15.81 18.77 -29.82
N SER A 788 -14.71 19.43 -30.18
CA SER A 788 -14.44 20.83 -29.84
C SER A 788 -15.44 21.82 -30.40
N GLN A 789 -15.90 21.67 -31.66
CA GLN A 789 -16.84 22.62 -32.25
C GLN A 789 -18.28 22.39 -31.79
N ASN A 790 -18.59 21.19 -31.28
CA ASN A 790 -19.85 20.89 -30.63
C ASN A 790 -19.83 21.20 -29.11
N ASN A 791 -18.72 21.73 -28.59
CA ASN A 791 -18.53 22.07 -27.17
C ASN A 791 -18.89 20.92 -26.21
N ARG A 792 -18.51 19.68 -26.56
CA ARG A 792 -18.85 18.50 -25.77
C ARG A 792 -17.70 17.51 -25.71
N VAL A 793 -17.76 16.59 -24.75
CA VAL A 793 -16.91 15.41 -24.71
C VAL A 793 -17.79 14.17 -24.81
N MET A 794 -17.38 13.24 -25.65
CA MET A 794 -18.10 12.00 -25.95
C MET A 794 -17.29 10.80 -25.49
N LYS A 795 -17.96 9.78 -24.95
CA LYS A 795 -17.36 8.46 -24.68
C LYS A 795 -17.93 7.44 -25.66
N TRP A 796 -17.05 6.72 -26.32
CA TRP A 796 -17.35 5.60 -27.20
C TRP A 796 -16.88 4.30 -26.55
N ILE A 797 -17.78 3.36 -26.32
CA ILE A 797 -17.39 2.02 -25.87
C ILE A 797 -16.88 1.24 -27.09
N LYS A 798 -15.94 0.33 -26.87
CA LYS A 798 -15.42 -0.56 -27.91
C LYS A 798 -16.56 -1.21 -28.71
N ASN A 799 -16.49 -1.10 -30.04
CA ASN A 799 -17.47 -1.61 -31.01
C ASN A 799 -18.88 -0.98 -30.93
N ALA A 800 -19.06 0.14 -30.21
CA ALA A 800 -20.32 0.85 -30.20
C ALA A 800 -20.55 1.64 -31.51
N THR A 801 -21.79 1.63 -32.01
CA THR A 801 -22.19 2.39 -33.21
C THR A 801 -22.46 3.86 -32.92
N GLU A 802 -22.69 4.20 -31.66
CA GLU A 802 -22.89 5.57 -31.17
C GLU A 802 -22.20 5.76 -29.82
N GLY A 803 -21.77 6.99 -29.54
CA GLY A 803 -21.23 7.37 -28.25
C GLY A 803 -22.31 7.92 -27.33
N PHE A 804 -21.96 8.13 -26.07
CA PHE A 804 -22.79 8.88 -25.14
C PHE A 804 -22.04 10.10 -24.62
N ARG A 805 -22.82 11.14 -24.30
CA ARG A 805 -22.32 12.41 -23.79
C ARG A 805 -21.89 12.22 -22.34
N ILE A 806 -20.66 12.58 -22.04
CA ILE A 806 -20.10 12.50 -20.67
C ILE A 806 -20.08 13.86 -19.97
N ALA A 807 -20.03 14.96 -20.73
CA ALA A 807 -20.13 16.32 -20.20
C ALA A 807 -21.17 17.11 -21.03
N PRO A 808 -22.23 17.68 -20.41
CA PRO A 808 -23.37 18.26 -21.14
C PRO A 808 -23.12 19.67 -21.70
N VAL A 809 -23.91 20.05 -22.71
CA VAL A 809 -23.98 21.39 -23.33
C VAL A 809 -25.09 22.23 -22.66
N GLN A 810 -24.69 23.39 -22.13
CA GLN A 810 -25.41 24.65 -21.75
C GLN A 810 -26.74 24.64 -20.97
N VAL A 811 -26.80 25.51 -19.93
CA VAL A 811 -27.94 26.40 -19.66
C VAL A 811 -27.45 27.82 -19.28
N SER A 812 -27.71 28.79 -20.16
CA SER A 812 -27.64 30.26 -19.98
C SER A 812 -26.26 30.95 -19.88
N ASN A 813 -26.17 32.12 -20.53
CA ASN A 813 -25.01 33.01 -20.64
C ASN A 813 -24.57 33.69 -19.32
N GLN A 814 -24.90 33.11 -18.16
CA GLN A 814 -24.60 33.70 -16.84
C GLN A 814 -24.00 32.71 -15.82
N ASN A 815 -23.62 31.49 -16.21
CA ASN A 815 -22.97 30.54 -15.31
C ASN A 815 -21.47 30.32 -15.64
N PRO A 816 -20.56 30.46 -14.66
CA PRO A 816 -19.11 30.22 -14.81
C PRO A 816 -18.73 28.77 -15.13
N SER A 817 -19.67 27.82 -15.03
CA SER A 817 -19.49 26.38 -15.31
C SER A 817 -19.73 25.96 -16.78
N SER A 818 -19.82 26.90 -17.72
CA SER A 818 -20.09 26.59 -19.14
C SER A 818 -18.80 26.22 -19.92
N MET A 819 -18.77 25.04 -20.56
CA MET A 819 -17.65 24.61 -21.41
C MET A 819 -17.60 25.39 -22.73
N SER A 820 -16.41 25.82 -23.13
CA SER A 820 -16.15 26.55 -24.38
C SER A 820 -14.92 25.96 -25.09
N GLN A 821 -15.17 25.17 -26.14
CA GLN A 821 -14.15 24.48 -26.94
C GLN A 821 -13.21 23.58 -26.11
N PRO A 822 -13.68 22.39 -25.68
CA PRO A 822 -12.79 21.42 -25.02
C PRO A 822 -11.72 20.94 -26.02
N VAL A 823 -10.44 20.98 -25.62
CA VAL A 823 -9.30 20.66 -26.50
C VAL A 823 -8.38 19.57 -25.97
N GLY A 824 -8.47 19.20 -24.69
CA GLY A 824 -7.71 18.12 -24.08
C GLY A 824 -8.62 17.33 -23.13
N VAL A 825 -8.48 16.01 -23.10
CA VAL A 825 -9.26 15.14 -22.21
C VAL A 825 -8.38 14.01 -21.69
N ILE A 826 -8.36 13.80 -20.37
CA ILE A 826 -7.74 12.63 -19.74
C ILE A 826 -8.65 12.09 -18.65
N VAL A 827 -8.57 10.80 -18.39
CA VAL A 827 -9.35 10.13 -17.37
C VAL A 827 -8.42 9.46 -16.39
N ASP A 828 -8.62 9.71 -15.09
CA ASP A 828 -7.84 9.01 -14.07
C ASP A 828 -8.35 7.58 -13.84
N HIS A 829 -7.62 6.79 -13.07
CA HIS A 829 -7.98 5.40 -12.76
C HIS A 829 -9.29 5.26 -11.95
N THR A 830 -9.80 6.35 -11.36
CA THR A 830 -11.12 6.37 -10.69
C THR A 830 -12.26 6.75 -11.61
N GLY A 831 -11.95 7.13 -12.84
CA GLY A 831 -12.93 7.58 -13.83
C GLY A 831 -13.24 9.08 -13.77
N ASN A 832 -12.53 9.91 -12.99
CA ASN A 832 -12.70 11.36 -13.09
C ASN A 832 -12.13 11.84 -14.43
N ILE A 833 -12.88 12.73 -15.08
CA ILE A 833 -12.58 13.27 -16.39
C ILE A 833 -12.05 14.69 -16.21
N TYR A 834 -10.83 14.93 -16.67
CA TYR A 834 -10.20 16.24 -16.68
C TYR A 834 -10.21 16.77 -18.10
N ILE A 835 -10.64 18.01 -18.26
CA ILE A 835 -10.84 18.65 -19.56
C ILE A 835 -10.11 19.97 -19.56
N SER A 836 -9.28 20.18 -20.58
CA SER A 836 -8.75 21.51 -20.88
C SER A 836 -9.82 22.33 -21.60
N ASN A 837 -10.34 23.35 -20.91
CA ASN A 837 -11.36 24.25 -21.41
C ASN A 837 -10.67 25.46 -22.06
N TRP A 838 -10.40 25.36 -23.37
CA TRP A 838 -9.58 26.31 -24.10
C TRP A 838 -10.16 27.73 -24.03
N GLY A 839 -11.46 27.87 -24.28
CA GLY A 839 -12.14 29.16 -24.34
C GLY A 839 -12.29 29.87 -23.00
N ASN A 840 -12.20 29.15 -21.88
CA ASN A 840 -12.27 29.72 -20.52
C ASN A 840 -10.92 29.73 -19.80
N HIS A 841 -9.85 29.26 -20.43
CA HIS A 841 -8.50 29.21 -19.87
C HIS A 841 -8.39 28.45 -18.54
N GLN A 842 -9.14 27.35 -18.39
CA GLN A 842 -9.21 26.55 -17.16
C GLN A 842 -9.11 25.06 -17.42
N ILE A 843 -8.64 24.32 -16.43
CA ILE A 843 -8.76 22.86 -16.37
C ILE A 843 -9.95 22.53 -15.47
N MET A 844 -10.89 21.81 -16.03
CA MET A 844 -12.16 21.47 -15.40
C MET A 844 -12.22 19.97 -15.11
N ARG A 845 -12.80 19.58 -13.98
CA ARG A 845 -12.96 18.17 -13.57
C ARG A 845 -14.43 17.79 -13.47
N TRP A 846 -14.80 16.67 -14.07
CA TRP A 846 -16.05 15.97 -13.87
C TRP A 846 -15.79 14.64 -13.17
N SER A 847 -16.44 14.42 -12.04
CA SER A 847 -16.50 13.09 -11.44
C SER A 847 -17.38 12.17 -12.30
N PRO A 848 -17.23 10.83 -12.25
CA PRO A 848 -17.95 9.86 -13.11
C PRO A 848 -19.48 10.04 -13.22
N ASP A 849 -20.10 10.74 -12.26
CA ASP A 849 -21.54 10.98 -12.17
C ASP A 849 -21.90 12.47 -12.01
N ALA A 850 -20.95 13.39 -12.19
CA ALA A 850 -21.17 14.83 -12.04
C ALA A 850 -21.88 15.42 -13.28
N ILE A 851 -22.95 16.19 -13.04
CA ILE A 851 -23.66 16.92 -14.11
C ILE A 851 -22.89 18.20 -14.46
N GLU A 852 -22.26 18.82 -13.47
CA GLU A 852 -21.47 20.05 -13.60
C GLU A 852 -19.99 19.76 -13.31
N GLY A 853 -19.11 20.45 -14.04
CA GLY A 853 -17.67 20.39 -13.81
C GLY A 853 -17.22 21.46 -12.84
N ASN A 854 -16.16 21.17 -12.10
CA ASN A 854 -15.54 22.14 -11.20
C ASN A 854 -14.15 22.55 -11.73
N PRO A 855 -13.77 23.84 -11.66
CA PRO A 855 -12.42 24.26 -11.99
C PRO A 855 -11.43 23.70 -10.97
N VAL A 856 -10.37 23.05 -11.45
CA VAL A 856 -9.30 22.46 -10.61
C VAL A 856 -7.97 23.17 -10.76
N ALA A 857 -7.75 23.87 -11.88
CA ALA A 857 -6.59 24.72 -12.12
C ALA A 857 -6.95 25.83 -13.14
N GLY A 858 -6.32 27.00 -13.02
CA GLY A 858 -6.58 28.14 -13.88
C GLY A 858 -7.69 29.06 -13.35
N GLU A 859 -7.57 30.36 -13.65
CA GLU A 859 -8.61 31.37 -13.45
C GLU A 859 -9.31 31.66 -14.79
N GLU A 860 -10.57 32.12 -14.75
CA GLU A 860 -11.31 32.49 -15.98
C GLU A 860 -10.65 33.63 -16.77
N GLN A 861 -9.84 34.46 -16.09
CA GLN A 861 -9.11 35.53 -16.73
C GLN A 861 -7.82 35.00 -17.38
N SER A 862 -7.68 35.23 -18.69
CA SER A 862 -6.41 34.98 -19.39
C SER A 862 -5.28 35.81 -18.80
N GLY A 863 -4.14 35.19 -18.55
CA GLY A 863 -2.95 35.88 -18.08
C GLY A 863 -1.72 34.98 -17.99
N SER A 864 -0.63 35.52 -17.44
CA SER A 864 0.67 34.84 -17.31
C SER A 864 1.10 34.59 -15.87
N GLN A 865 0.24 34.93 -14.89
CA GLN A 865 0.50 34.62 -13.48
C GLN A 865 0.54 33.10 -13.23
N PRO A 866 1.12 32.63 -12.11
CA PRO A 866 1.17 31.20 -11.78
C PRO A 866 -0.20 30.50 -11.72
N THR A 867 -1.26 31.25 -11.40
CA THR A 867 -2.65 30.76 -11.31
C THR A 867 -3.43 30.88 -12.62
N GLN A 868 -2.85 31.52 -13.64
CA GLN A 868 -3.54 31.88 -14.89
C GLN A 868 -2.96 31.13 -16.09
N PHE A 869 -3.82 30.85 -17.07
CA PHE A 869 -3.43 30.25 -18.35
C PHE A 869 -3.78 31.18 -19.51
N ARG A 870 -3.17 30.90 -20.66
CA ARG A 870 -3.58 31.40 -21.96
C ARG A 870 -3.58 30.22 -22.93
N ASP A 871 -4.76 29.89 -23.42
CA ASP A 871 -4.98 28.84 -24.43
C ASP A 871 -4.42 27.46 -24.04
N PRO A 872 -4.80 26.88 -22.88
CA PRO A 872 -4.31 25.57 -22.48
C PRO A 872 -4.73 24.49 -23.50
N GLN A 873 -3.78 23.72 -24.03
CA GLN A 873 -4.05 22.72 -25.09
C GLN A 873 -4.17 21.30 -24.54
N ASP A 874 -3.19 20.88 -23.74
CA ASP A 874 -3.03 19.49 -23.34
C ASP A 874 -2.69 19.37 -21.85
N ILE A 875 -2.98 18.21 -21.28
CA ILE A 875 -2.86 17.90 -19.86
C ILE A 875 -2.32 16.48 -19.65
N SER A 876 -1.47 16.32 -18.64
CA SER A 876 -0.92 15.02 -18.27
C SER A 876 -0.68 14.93 -16.76
N PHE A 877 -0.56 13.71 -16.23
CA PHE A 877 -0.30 13.46 -14.82
C PHE A 877 1.03 12.74 -14.62
N ASP A 878 1.76 13.10 -13.55
CA ASP A 878 2.81 12.23 -13.03
C ASP A 878 2.24 11.14 -12.12
N ARG A 879 3.08 10.17 -11.76
CA ARG A 879 2.72 9.03 -10.91
C ARG A 879 2.28 9.44 -9.50
N GLN A 880 2.71 10.62 -9.05
CA GLN A 880 2.30 11.17 -7.77
C GLN A 880 0.97 11.93 -7.85
N GLY A 881 0.37 12.03 -9.05
CA GLY A 881 -0.90 12.70 -9.35
C GLY A 881 -0.78 14.21 -9.54
N ASN A 882 0.44 14.75 -9.67
CA ASN A 882 0.62 16.16 -10.00
C ASN A 882 0.18 16.42 -11.44
N LEU A 883 -0.52 17.53 -11.65
CA LEU A 883 -1.09 17.91 -12.94
C LEU A 883 -0.08 18.77 -13.72
N TYR A 884 0.19 18.39 -14.97
CA TYR A 884 0.97 19.16 -15.93
C TYR A 884 0.03 19.71 -16.98
N VAL A 885 0.17 21.01 -17.29
CA VAL A 885 -0.68 21.72 -18.25
C VAL A 885 0.19 22.42 -19.29
N VAL A 886 -0.13 22.21 -20.56
CA VAL A 886 0.50 22.89 -21.70
C VAL A 886 -0.15 24.26 -21.91
N ASP A 887 0.44 25.29 -21.32
CA ASP A 887 -0.03 26.68 -21.37
C ASP A 887 0.51 27.36 -22.63
N THR A 888 -0.14 27.06 -23.76
CA THR A 888 0.38 27.28 -25.12
C THR A 888 0.60 28.75 -25.42
N GLY A 889 -0.36 29.61 -25.08
CA GLY A 889 -0.29 31.05 -25.36
C GLY A 889 0.77 31.77 -24.51
N ASN A 890 1.22 31.16 -23.43
CA ASN A 890 2.34 31.63 -22.61
C ASN A 890 3.66 30.89 -22.91
N ASN A 891 3.66 29.93 -23.84
CA ASN A 891 4.83 29.13 -24.23
C ASN A 891 5.53 28.44 -23.04
N ARG A 892 4.75 27.80 -22.16
CA ARG A 892 5.28 27.15 -20.96
C ARG A 892 4.50 25.88 -20.58
N ILE A 893 5.13 25.04 -19.77
CA ILE A 893 4.48 23.92 -19.09
C ILE A 893 4.35 24.26 -17.60
N GLN A 894 3.13 24.17 -17.07
CA GLN A 894 2.83 24.44 -15.66
C GLN A 894 2.59 23.13 -14.91
N LYS A 895 3.27 22.95 -13.77
CA LYS A 895 3.07 21.83 -12.85
C LYS A 895 2.36 22.29 -11.58
N PHE A 896 1.24 21.65 -11.28
CA PHE A 896 0.46 21.80 -10.08
C PHE A 896 0.69 20.62 -9.15
N ILE A 897 1.10 20.89 -7.91
CA ILE A 897 1.35 19.86 -6.91
C ILE A 897 0.05 19.54 -6.17
N ILE A 898 -0.23 18.25 -5.96
CA ILE A 898 -1.38 17.85 -5.14
C ILE A 898 -1.27 18.49 -3.75
N ASP A 899 -2.37 19.13 -3.32
CA ASP A 899 -2.54 19.58 -1.95
C ASP A 899 -2.93 18.38 -1.07
N ARG A 900 -2.07 18.03 -0.13
CA ARG A 900 -2.23 16.86 0.76
C ARG A 900 -2.70 17.26 2.17
N ASN A 901 -3.10 18.52 2.36
CA ASN A 901 -3.54 19.06 3.65
C ASN A 901 -5.03 18.85 3.92
#